data_AF-A0A2V8S7P1-F1
#
_entry.id   AF-A0A2V8S7P1-F1
#
_cell.length_a   1.000
_cell.length_b   1.000
_cell.length_c   1.000
_cell.angle_alpha   90.00
_cell.angle_beta   90.00
_cell.angle_gamma   90.00
#
_symmetry.space_group_name_H-M   'P 1'
#
loop_
_entity.id
_entity.type
_entity.pdbx_description
1 polymer ?
#
loop_
_entity_poly.entity_id
_entity_poly.type
_entity_poly.pdbx_seq_one_letter_code
_entity_poly.pdbx_strand_id
1 'polypeptide(L)'
;MASPISKEMPRPKFFLRTKLLPPRAGSDLLERPRLTRKLEENLDSPVTLVAADAGCGKTTLVAGFLRSQNRPSVWYQMDHTDADPAAFLTYIASGIREFAPDFGETLVPYLSEAGEDLLEFPERAADLLINEILESIEQPFILVLDDYHHIGRETIVHRLVDRLIQYSSELVHLMITTRDLPPLAIMKRRMQASALVVTRDDLLFTDDEVKELFRSTLNVDFGDEELAEYRKRTHGWITALQLVRQVAEQDLHSPAAKKLDLLDALRQSEKDIFDYFAEEVFSREPDATQKLLVYLSLLDTMPLDDCSMLFPDLRCSALLPSLSQNNVFLTAAGDASRSEEYRFHPLFRDFLRRRLRSEIGRGAVALELARIADSYLSSGHWEKAIPFLLDAEKFDDAASLIAEHGEDWLAAGANETLRIYAEQIPAGTLEKHPRALLHLAEVSRIQGETERSGTLLRAAVRSLRDQNSPTDEAEALHSLASLARRRGKIDEALELLSKAEKLVPETSETAVKCANTRGLCLINEGKWAEAEQQFRFALELAEQQANQKYIRLITHNLALPAGFRGDFGAALGWFRRIFRDAADDRPLPQEAIGHLNVSRLHLYRGELADAEKHLERSLELCQLFGLRSLLAEVFEAYGNFYRESGDMPHAEEYYERSLKAYEDAEVDIASRELNEERARFYLLQGDTKRARSLINKLITQRESQGNTLGLNTARLCLAHIDLAENKTDGLPERIQTLIDQFQEGNHYYDECLASMLMAEALFDPDKPTEARPYIDRVLDLSARFDYDYWLRQQIRRRPDIFKTEEIAERLPFDLTEELTAVPEKATSPAVVSEAAGPITDLTVNVLGPVQIFRDPSKPFAPDAWTTRRSRDIFCYIATSKNRRVAKDVLIDTFWPEEDPAIIEKNFHPTISHIRKALNSRQPFKQNFIVFRDGAYQLNPELTFMVDAEEFDRSFADAELAKREKDNDSLRASLESAHAVYRGEFMEGIYEDWAEERRNFYSEQFGRVTSAL
;
A
#
# COMPACT_ATOMS: atom_id res chain seq x y z
N MET A 1 14.90 -28.81 -25.39
CA MET A 1 14.57 -28.20 -24.09
C MET A 1 14.94 -26.73 -24.20
N ALA A 2 13.93 -25.88 -24.39
CA ALA A 2 14.14 -24.43 -24.44
C ALA A 2 14.29 -23.91 -23.02
N SER A 3 15.32 -23.08 -22.80
CA SER A 3 15.51 -22.31 -21.56
C SER A 3 14.28 -21.44 -21.32
N PRO A 4 13.75 -21.32 -20.09
CA PRO A 4 12.74 -20.31 -19.81
C PRO A 4 13.42 -18.95 -19.99
N ILE A 5 12.92 -18.18 -20.94
CA ILE A 5 13.23 -16.75 -21.08
C ILE A 5 12.66 -16.11 -19.81
N SER A 6 13.53 -15.71 -18.89
CA SER A 6 13.16 -14.85 -17.77
C SER A 6 12.48 -13.62 -18.35
N LYS A 7 11.20 -13.39 -18.02
CA LYS A 7 10.53 -12.12 -18.32
C LYS A 7 11.27 -11.02 -17.56
N GLU A 8 12.23 -10.35 -18.20
CA GLU A 8 12.81 -9.13 -17.63
C GLU A 8 11.68 -8.12 -17.48
N MET A 9 11.37 -7.74 -16.24
CA MET A 9 10.45 -6.65 -15.96
C MET A 9 11.05 -5.36 -16.55
N PRO A 10 10.27 -4.45 -17.16
CA PRO A 10 10.77 -3.15 -17.56
C PRO A 10 11.41 -2.46 -16.35
N ARG A 11 12.73 -2.20 -16.42
CA ARG A 11 13.42 -1.40 -15.41
C ARG A 11 12.92 0.05 -15.54
N PRO A 12 12.72 0.77 -14.41
CA PRO A 12 12.33 2.17 -14.46
C PRO A 12 13.30 2.98 -15.34
N LYS A 13 12.78 3.96 -16.07
CA LYS A 13 13.58 4.84 -16.96
C LYS A 13 14.71 5.56 -16.20
N PHE A 14 14.55 5.80 -14.89
CA PHE A 14 15.54 6.41 -13.98
C PHE A 14 16.12 5.42 -12.95
N PHE A 15 16.26 4.15 -13.31
CA PHE A 15 16.84 3.14 -12.42
C PHE A 15 18.37 3.14 -12.47
N LEU A 16 19.00 3.48 -11.35
CA LEU A 16 20.43 3.48 -11.15
C LEU A 16 20.85 2.24 -10.36
N ARG A 17 21.25 1.18 -11.07
CA ARG A 17 21.64 -0.11 -10.45
C ARG A 17 22.72 0.04 -9.38
N THR A 18 23.63 1.00 -9.51
CA THR A 18 24.72 1.18 -8.55
C THR A 18 24.27 1.67 -7.19
N LYS A 19 23.04 2.21 -7.06
CA LYS A 19 22.40 2.40 -5.74
C LYS A 19 22.21 1.07 -5.01
N LEU A 20 22.09 -0.04 -5.72
CA LEU A 20 21.86 -1.36 -5.14
C LEU A 20 23.14 -2.17 -4.84
N LEU A 21 24.32 -1.58 -5.09
CA LEU A 21 25.60 -2.28 -4.94
C LEU A 21 26.35 -1.72 -3.73
N PRO A 22 26.80 -2.58 -2.80
CA PRO A 22 27.64 -2.12 -1.70
C PRO A 22 29.00 -1.61 -2.24
N PRO A 23 29.61 -0.61 -1.58
CA PRO A 23 30.93 -0.13 -1.99
C PRO A 23 31.99 -1.23 -1.86
N ARG A 24 32.94 -1.30 -2.80
CA ARG A 24 34.08 -2.19 -2.63
C ARG A 24 34.99 -1.61 -1.55
N ALA A 25 35.10 -2.31 -0.43
CA ALA A 25 36.21 -2.08 0.48
C ALA A 25 37.53 -2.30 -0.24
N GLY A 26 38.48 -1.38 -0.07
CA GLY A 26 39.87 -1.58 -0.47
C GLY A 26 40.47 -2.80 0.23
N SER A 27 41.63 -3.27 -0.26
CA SER A 27 42.39 -4.42 0.24
C SER A 27 42.78 -4.35 1.72
N ASP A 28 42.56 -3.21 2.36
CA ASP A 28 43.20 -2.77 3.59
C ASP A 28 42.18 -2.20 4.61
N LEU A 29 40.99 -2.81 4.69
CA LEU A 29 39.95 -2.40 5.63
C LEU A 29 40.40 -2.67 7.07
N LEU A 30 40.37 -1.63 7.90
CA LEU A 30 40.76 -1.74 9.30
C LEU A 30 39.69 -2.50 10.07
N GLU A 31 40.03 -3.70 10.53
CA GLU A 31 39.11 -4.54 11.27
C GLU A 31 38.75 -3.92 12.62
N ARG A 32 37.46 -3.96 12.95
CA ARG A 32 36.94 -3.43 14.22
C ARG A 32 36.08 -4.49 14.91
N PRO A 33 36.69 -5.57 15.45
CA PRO A 33 35.94 -6.73 15.97
C PRO A 33 34.90 -6.37 17.02
N ARG A 34 35.14 -5.33 17.82
CA ARG A 34 34.18 -4.81 18.81
C ARG A 34 32.87 -4.35 18.15
N LEU A 35 32.95 -3.64 17.03
CA LEU A 35 31.77 -3.13 16.33
C LEU A 35 31.08 -4.22 15.53
N THR A 36 31.84 -5.08 14.84
CA THR A 36 31.27 -6.22 14.12
C THR A 36 30.49 -7.12 15.08
N ARG A 37 31.06 -7.47 16.24
CA ARG A 37 30.36 -8.25 17.27
C ARG A 37 29.10 -7.55 17.78
N LYS A 38 29.16 -6.23 18.02
CA LYS A 38 27.99 -5.44 18.44
C LYS A 38 26.85 -5.50 17.41
N LEU A 39 27.16 -5.53 16.11
CA LEU A 39 26.18 -5.71 15.04
C LEU A 39 25.63 -7.14 15.01
N GLU A 40 26.51 -8.15 15.11
CA GLU A 40 26.13 -9.58 15.15
C GLU A 40 25.16 -9.88 16.29
N GLU A 41 25.46 -9.40 17.51
CA GLU A 41 24.64 -9.60 18.71
C GLU A 41 23.25 -8.95 18.64
N ASN A 42 22.97 -8.10 17.64
CA ASN A 42 21.72 -7.35 17.52
C ASN A 42 20.95 -7.66 16.22
N LEU A 43 21.33 -8.71 15.48
CA LEU A 43 20.64 -9.11 14.24
C LEU A 43 19.18 -9.57 14.47
N ASP A 44 18.84 -10.02 15.68
CA ASP A 44 17.46 -10.38 16.03
C ASP A 44 16.56 -9.17 16.33
N SER A 45 17.13 -7.96 16.42
CA SER A 45 16.35 -6.72 16.52
C SER A 45 15.80 -6.31 15.14
N PRO A 46 14.64 -5.66 15.05
CA PRO A 46 14.10 -5.11 13.81
C PRO A 46 15.04 -4.18 13.03
N VAL A 47 15.80 -3.36 13.77
CA VAL A 47 16.54 -2.25 13.18
C VAL A 47 17.85 -1.95 13.90
N THR A 48 18.88 -1.67 13.12
CA THR A 48 20.15 -1.07 13.55
C THR A 48 20.33 0.28 12.88
N LEU A 49 20.48 1.34 13.68
CA LEU A 49 20.81 2.68 13.20
C LEU A 49 22.28 2.99 13.47
N VAL A 50 23.03 3.36 12.43
CA VAL A 50 24.41 3.87 12.53
C VAL A 50 24.39 5.36 12.22
N ALA A 51 24.48 6.20 13.25
CA ALA A 51 24.34 7.66 13.15
C ALA A 51 25.62 8.39 13.58
N ALA A 52 26.28 9.05 12.63
CA ALA A 52 27.50 9.84 12.85
C ALA A 52 27.84 10.74 11.67
N ASP A 53 28.68 11.75 11.87
CA ASP A 53 29.14 12.67 10.84
C ASP A 53 29.85 11.97 9.65
N ALA A 54 30.06 12.72 8.57
CA ALA A 54 30.81 12.25 7.41
C ALA A 54 32.24 11.83 7.80
N GLY A 55 32.78 10.81 7.13
CA GLY A 55 34.13 10.31 7.41
C GLY A 55 34.28 9.49 8.70
N CYS A 56 33.21 9.18 9.43
CA CYS A 56 33.29 8.30 10.62
C CYS A 56 33.32 6.79 10.29
N GLY A 57 33.31 6.40 9.01
CA GLY A 57 33.40 4.99 8.59
C GLY A 57 32.10 4.19 8.69
N LYS A 58 30.92 4.85 8.74
CA LYS A 58 29.59 4.19 8.83
C LYS A 58 29.36 3.17 7.72
N THR A 59 29.46 3.63 6.47
CA THR A 59 29.25 2.84 5.26
C THR A 59 30.26 1.69 5.18
N THR A 60 31.53 1.96 5.52
CA THR A 60 32.59 0.96 5.55
C THR A 60 32.34 -0.14 6.59
N LEU A 61 31.86 0.23 7.78
CA LEU A 61 31.51 -0.72 8.84
C LEU A 61 30.39 -1.67 8.36
N VAL A 62 29.30 -1.13 7.83
CA VAL A 62 28.16 -1.95 7.39
C VAL A 62 28.54 -2.83 6.20
N ALA A 63 29.22 -2.29 5.20
CA ALA A 63 29.69 -3.08 4.04
C ALA A 63 30.68 -4.18 4.46
N GLY A 64 31.58 -3.91 5.40
CA GLY A 64 32.50 -4.91 5.96
C GLY A 64 31.77 -5.99 6.74
N PHE A 65 30.80 -5.59 7.58
CA PHE A 65 29.94 -6.51 8.32
C PHE A 65 29.19 -7.45 7.38
N LEU A 66 28.51 -6.95 6.34
CA LEU A 66 27.75 -7.78 5.41
C LEU A 66 28.59 -8.89 4.76
N ARG A 67 29.88 -8.66 4.47
CA ARG A 67 30.77 -9.67 3.88
C ARG A 67 31.05 -10.85 4.82
N SER A 68 30.99 -10.62 6.13
CA SER A 68 31.14 -11.67 7.14
C SER A 68 29.85 -12.46 7.38
N GLN A 69 28.73 -12.00 6.82
CA GLN A 69 27.42 -12.63 7.02
C GLN A 69 27.10 -13.62 5.90
N ASN A 70 26.47 -14.73 6.25
CA ASN A 70 25.95 -15.72 5.30
C ASN A 70 24.50 -15.44 4.86
N ARG A 71 23.95 -14.27 5.23
CA ARG A 71 22.57 -13.88 4.91
C ARG A 71 22.53 -13.11 3.58
N PRO A 72 21.49 -13.28 2.75
CA PRO A 72 21.25 -12.36 1.63
C PRO A 72 21.17 -10.92 2.13
N SER A 73 21.61 -9.97 1.32
CA SER A 73 21.55 -8.55 1.67
C SER A 73 21.15 -7.70 0.48
N VAL A 74 20.27 -6.74 0.70
CA VAL A 74 19.98 -5.66 -0.24
C VAL A 74 20.68 -4.41 0.24
N TRP A 75 21.63 -3.92 -0.54
CA TRP A 75 22.17 -2.58 -0.34
C TRP A 75 21.27 -1.58 -1.06
N TYR A 76 20.94 -0.45 -0.44
CA TYR A 76 20.23 0.64 -1.10
C TYR A 76 20.80 1.97 -0.63
N GLN A 77 21.63 2.58 -1.48
CA GLN A 77 22.18 3.90 -1.26
C GLN A 77 21.20 4.98 -1.70
N MET A 78 20.87 5.87 -0.77
CA MET A 78 19.83 6.87 -0.92
C MET A 78 20.39 8.26 -1.28
N ASP A 79 19.63 9.00 -2.07
CA ASP A 79 19.79 10.42 -2.33
C ASP A 79 18.43 11.14 -2.21
N HIS A 80 18.37 12.41 -2.60
CA HIS A 80 17.15 13.22 -2.52
C HIS A 80 16.01 12.72 -3.41
N THR A 81 16.29 11.96 -4.48
CA THR A 81 15.26 11.42 -5.38
C THR A 81 14.45 10.30 -4.71
N ASP A 82 15.04 9.65 -3.69
CA ASP A 82 14.45 8.52 -2.98
C ASP A 82 13.51 8.98 -1.86
N ALA A 83 13.25 10.28 -1.76
CA ALA A 83 12.17 10.85 -0.95
C ALA A 83 10.79 10.59 -1.56
N ASP A 84 10.71 10.13 -2.82
CA ASP A 84 9.47 9.63 -3.43
C ASP A 84 9.20 8.16 -3.03
N PRO A 85 8.02 7.85 -2.47
CA PRO A 85 7.60 6.49 -2.10
C PRO A 85 7.71 5.43 -3.19
N ALA A 86 7.33 5.74 -4.43
CA ALA A 86 7.29 4.78 -5.52
C ALA A 86 8.71 4.43 -5.95
N ALA A 87 9.59 5.43 -6.07
CA ALA A 87 11.00 5.20 -6.32
C ALA A 87 11.63 4.37 -5.18
N PHE A 88 11.43 4.78 -3.93
CA PHE A 88 11.93 4.10 -2.74
C PHE A 88 11.58 2.61 -2.71
N LEU A 89 10.30 2.28 -2.86
CA LEU A 89 9.81 0.89 -2.80
C LEU A 89 10.22 0.09 -4.03
N THR A 90 10.32 0.72 -5.21
CA THR A 90 10.77 0.04 -6.44
C THR A 90 12.23 -0.38 -6.36
N TYR A 91 13.11 0.43 -5.77
CA TYR A 91 14.50 0.03 -5.52
C TYR A 91 14.60 -1.13 -4.53
N ILE A 92 13.84 -1.09 -3.44
CA ILE A 92 13.79 -2.21 -2.48
C ILE A 92 13.32 -3.50 -3.17
N ALA A 93 12.21 -3.45 -3.91
CA ALA A 93 11.68 -4.60 -4.63
C ALA A 93 12.68 -5.14 -5.66
N SER A 94 13.38 -4.24 -6.37
CA SER A 94 14.41 -4.60 -7.34
C SER A 94 15.63 -5.26 -6.68
N GLY A 95 16.02 -4.83 -5.48
CA GLY A 95 17.10 -5.44 -4.71
C GLY A 95 16.74 -6.82 -4.18
N ILE A 96 15.52 -7.00 -3.65
CA ILE A 96 15.04 -8.30 -3.15
C ILE A 96 14.95 -9.32 -4.28
N ARG A 97 14.57 -8.89 -5.50
CA ARG A 97 14.52 -9.74 -6.69
C ARG A 97 15.83 -10.43 -7.06
N GLU A 98 16.98 -9.89 -6.65
CA GLU A 98 18.26 -10.53 -6.95
C GLU A 98 18.37 -11.93 -6.32
N PHE A 99 17.64 -12.20 -5.23
CA PHE A 99 17.57 -13.53 -4.59
C PHE A 99 16.14 -14.11 -4.50
N ALA A 100 15.10 -13.33 -4.79
CA ALA A 100 13.71 -13.79 -4.88
C ALA A 100 13.05 -13.33 -6.19
N PRO A 101 13.23 -14.05 -7.32
CA PRO A 101 12.87 -13.57 -8.66
C PRO A 101 11.42 -13.11 -8.86
N ASP A 102 10.48 -13.75 -8.16
CA ASP A 102 9.03 -13.48 -8.25
C ASP A 102 8.56 -12.38 -7.29
N PHE A 103 9.46 -11.69 -6.59
CA PHE A 103 9.11 -10.59 -5.69
C PHE A 103 8.61 -9.37 -6.47
N GLY A 104 7.75 -8.53 -5.89
CA GLY A 104 7.24 -7.29 -6.48
C GLY A 104 6.20 -7.48 -7.59
N GLU A 105 5.59 -8.65 -7.71
CA GLU A 105 4.53 -8.92 -8.70
C GLU A 105 3.24 -8.18 -8.36
N THR A 106 3.00 -7.91 -7.07
CA THR A 106 1.84 -7.12 -6.62
C THR A 106 2.23 -5.68 -6.30
N LEU A 107 3.36 -5.48 -5.61
CA LEU A 107 3.78 -4.15 -5.19
C LEU A 107 4.06 -3.22 -6.38
N VAL A 108 4.81 -3.65 -7.39
CA VAL A 108 5.22 -2.74 -8.48
C VAL A 108 4.03 -2.24 -9.30
N PRO A 109 3.07 -3.08 -9.74
CA PRO A 109 1.87 -2.58 -10.43
C PRO A 109 1.07 -1.59 -9.59
N TYR A 110 0.93 -1.85 -8.29
CA TYR A 110 0.29 -0.92 -7.37
C TYR A 110 0.99 0.44 -7.37
N LEU A 111 2.32 0.48 -7.27
CA LEU A 111 3.08 1.74 -7.28
C LEU A 111 2.92 2.54 -8.57
N SER A 112 2.79 1.87 -9.73
CA SER A 112 2.59 2.54 -11.01
C SER A 112 1.21 3.18 -11.17
N GLU A 113 0.22 2.74 -10.39
CA GLU A 113 -1.17 3.21 -10.52
C GLU A 113 -1.70 3.98 -9.32
N ALA A 114 -1.10 3.83 -8.14
CA ALA A 114 -1.61 4.39 -6.89
C ALA A 114 -1.73 5.92 -6.94
N GLY A 115 -0.81 6.62 -7.61
CA GLY A 115 -0.87 8.09 -7.76
C GLY A 115 -1.08 8.82 -6.43
N GLU A 116 -2.23 9.49 -6.27
CA GLU A 116 -2.63 10.18 -5.02
C GLU A 116 -2.80 9.23 -3.83
N ASP A 117 -3.27 7.99 -4.04
CA ASP A 117 -3.54 7.03 -2.96
C ASP A 117 -2.27 6.68 -2.17
N LEU A 118 -1.11 6.65 -2.84
CA LEU A 118 0.18 6.37 -2.21
C LEU A 118 0.61 7.45 -1.23
N LEU A 119 0.11 8.68 -1.41
CA LEU A 119 0.46 9.82 -0.58
C LEU A 119 -0.53 10.04 0.57
N GLU A 120 -1.80 9.78 0.30
CA GLU A 120 -2.84 9.79 1.34
C GLU A 120 -2.65 8.60 2.30
N PHE A 121 -2.37 7.41 1.76
CA PHE A 121 -2.29 6.15 2.52
C PHE A 121 -1.01 5.36 2.22
N PRO A 122 0.20 5.93 2.44
CA PRO A 122 1.48 5.26 2.15
C PRO A 122 1.63 3.92 2.89
N GLU A 123 1.01 3.79 4.06
CA GLU A 123 1.07 2.57 4.86
C GLU A 123 0.55 1.35 4.09
N ARG A 124 -0.36 1.53 3.11
CA ARG A 124 -0.82 0.45 2.22
C ARG A 124 0.32 -0.16 1.41
N ALA A 125 1.20 0.68 0.88
CA ALA A 125 2.35 0.23 0.09
C ALA A 125 3.38 -0.50 0.96
N ALA A 126 3.58 -0.03 2.20
CA ALA A 126 4.41 -0.73 3.18
C ALA A 126 3.78 -2.06 3.58
N ASP A 127 2.46 -2.12 3.80
CA ASP A 127 1.74 -3.35 4.14
C ASP A 127 1.82 -4.38 2.99
N LEU A 128 1.69 -3.94 1.73
CA LEU A 128 1.94 -4.78 0.55
C LEU A 128 3.37 -5.32 0.53
N LEU A 129 4.37 -4.47 0.74
CA LEU A 129 5.77 -4.89 0.81
C LEU A 129 5.99 -5.94 1.92
N ILE A 130 5.44 -5.72 3.12
CA ILE A 130 5.55 -6.65 4.26
C ILE A 130 4.89 -7.99 3.92
N ASN A 131 3.67 -7.97 3.38
CA ASN A 131 2.95 -9.19 3.02
C ASN A 131 3.72 -9.98 1.95
N GLU A 132 4.23 -9.32 0.92
CA GLU A 132 5.01 -9.96 -0.12
C GLU A 132 6.34 -10.54 0.42
N ILE A 133 6.97 -9.87 1.40
CA ILE A 133 8.11 -10.43 2.13
C ILE A 133 7.71 -11.69 2.90
N LEU A 134 6.61 -11.66 3.64
CA LEU A 134 6.13 -12.80 4.44
C LEU A 134 5.74 -14.01 3.58
N GLU A 135 5.33 -13.78 2.34
CA GLU A 135 4.89 -14.82 1.40
C GLU A 135 6.05 -15.41 0.60
N SER A 136 6.94 -14.56 0.10
CA SER A 136 7.97 -14.92 -0.88
C SER A 136 9.35 -15.18 -0.28
N ILE A 137 9.59 -14.73 0.96
CA ILE A 137 10.91 -14.87 1.62
C ILE A 137 10.86 -15.96 2.70
N GLU A 138 11.77 -16.92 2.60
CA GLU A 138 11.83 -18.07 3.53
C GLU A 138 13.00 -17.98 4.52
N GLN A 139 14.01 -17.17 4.24
CA GLN A 139 15.19 -16.97 5.08
C GLN A 139 15.41 -15.49 5.40
N PRO A 140 15.89 -15.15 6.62
CA PRO A 140 16.20 -13.78 6.98
C PRO A 140 17.24 -13.12 6.06
N PHE A 141 16.99 -11.88 5.68
CA PHE A 141 17.91 -11.05 4.91
C PHE A 141 18.13 -9.68 5.58
N ILE A 142 19.18 -8.98 5.15
CA ILE A 142 19.52 -7.65 5.65
C ILE A 142 19.19 -6.60 4.59
N LEU A 143 18.36 -5.61 4.92
CA LEU A 143 18.11 -4.45 4.08
C LEU A 143 18.91 -3.26 4.62
N VAL A 144 19.86 -2.75 3.83
CA VAL A 144 20.66 -1.58 4.17
C VAL A 144 20.14 -0.34 3.46
N LEU A 145 19.74 0.67 4.22
CA LEU A 145 19.44 2.02 3.73
C LEU A 145 20.64 2.92 4.05
N ASP A 146 21.54 3.09 3.08
CA ASP A 146 22.75 3.89 3.23
C ASP A 146 22.49 5.36 2.87
N ASP A 147 23.08 6.28 3.64
CA ASP A 147 22.92 7.74 3.48
C ASP A 147 21.47 8.26 3.61
N TYR A 148 20.70 7.68 4.53
CA TYR A 148 19.27 7.98 4.77
C TYR A 148 18.95 9.47 5.03
N HIS A 149 19.92 10.28 5.45
CA HIS A 149 19.75 11.71 5.68
C HIS A 149 19.45 12.52 4.40
N HIS A 150 19.68 11.97 3.20
CA HIS A 150 19.48 12.70 1.95
C HIS A 150 18.01 12.90 1.54
N ILE A 151 17.07 12.09 2.06
CA ILE A 151 15.64 12.23 1.74
C ILE A 151 14.94 13.39 2.48
N GLY A 152 15.68 14.14 3.31
CA GLY A 152 15.14 15.24 4.09
C GLY A 152 14.36 14.79 5.32
N ARG A 153 13.77 15.77 6.04
CA ARG A 153 12.97 15.52 7.27
C ARG A 153 11.47 15.47 7.04
N GLU A 154 11.02 16.06 5.93
CA GLU A 154 9.59 16.25 5.63
C GLU A 154 9.14 15.29 4.51
N THR A 155 9.71 14.09 4.46
CA THR A 155 9.30 13.06 3.49
C THR A 155 8.33 12.05 4.10
N ILE A 156 7.39 11.62 3.26
CA ILE A 156 6.45 10.54 3.55
C ILE A 156 7.12 9.15 3.65
N VAL A 157 8.32 8.98 3.10
CA VAL A 157 9.10 7.74 3.22
C VAL A 157 9.40 7.39 4.68
N HIS A 158 9.46 8.38 5.58
CA HIS A 158 9.57 8.11 7.02
C HIS A 158 8.39 7.29 7.55
N ARG A 159 7.16 7.53 7.08
CA ARG A 159 5.97 6.76 7.47
C ARG A 159 6.07 5.31 6.97
N LEU A 160 6.55 5.10 5.74
CA LEU A 160 6.80 3.76 5.21
C LEU A 160 7.82 3.00 6.06
N VAL A 161 8.94 3.64 6.40
CA VAL A 161 10.00 3.03 7.20
C VAL A 161 9.55 2.76 8.63
N ASP A 162 8.82 3.68 9.27
CA ASP A 162 8.25 3.44 10.60
C ASP A 162 7.23 2.29 10.58
N ARG A 163 6.41 2.19 9.52
CA ARG A 163 5.48 1.06 9.33
C ARG A 163 6.23 -0.26 9.18
N LEU A 164 7.29 -0.28 8.35
CA LEU A 164 8.18 -1.44 8.20
C LEU A 164 8.83 -1.84 9.51
N ILE A 165 9.34 -0.89 10.30
CA ILE A 165 9.95 -1.20 11.62
C ILE A 165 8.88 -1.72 12.59
N GLN A 166 7.69 -1.11 12.61
CA GLN A 166 6.61 -1.46 13.54
C GLN A 166 6.05 -2.85 13.30
N TYR A 167 5.96 -3.28 12.05
CA TYR A 167 5.39 -4.56 11.63
C TYR A 167 6.45 -5.47 11.00
N SER A 168 7.73 -5.16 11.20
CA SER A 168 8.86 -5.96 10.71
C SER A 168 8.70 -7.40 11.18
N SER A 169 8.93 -8.32 10.25
CA SER A 169 9.11 -9.72 10.60
C SER A 169 10.58 -9.98 10.92
N GLU A 170 10.85 -11.07 11.63
CA GLU A 170 12.20 -11.66 11.77
C GLU A 170 12.93 -11.95 10.44
N LEU A 171 12.25 -11.89 9.30
CA LEU A 171 12.85 -12.15 7.98
C LEU A 171 13.63 -10.93 7.46
N VAL A 172 13.46 -9.76 8.05
CA VAL A 172 14.12 -8.53 7.61
C VAL A 172 14.79 -7.85 8.78
N HIS A 173 16.11 -7.73 8.71
CA HIS A 173 16.86 -6.82 9.57
C HIS A 173 17.13 -5.52 8.81
N LEU A 174 16.61 -4.39 9.30
CA LEU A 174 16.83 -3.09 8.68
C LEU A 174 18.09 -2.43 9.24
N MET A 175 19.09 -2.14 8.42
CA MET A 175 20.24 -1.32 8.80
C MET A 175 20.14 0.04 8.14
N ILE A 176 20.22 1.11 8.92
CA ILE A 176 20.13 2.49 8.42
C ILE A 176 21.43 3.20 8.75
N THR A 177 22.10 3.79 7.76
CA THR A 177 23.21 4.72 7.99
C THR A 177 22.74 6.16 7.78
N THR A 178 23.16 7.07 8.66
CA THR A 178 22.71 8.47 8.60
C THR A 178 23.74 9.40 9.26
N ARG A 179 23.67 10.70 8.94
CA ARG A 179 24.44 11.72 9.65
C ARG A 179 23.80 12.13 10.96
N ASP A 180 22.49 12.35 10.91
CA ASP A 180 21.68 12.79 12.04
C ASP A 180 20.57 11.77 12.33
N LEU A 181 20.01 11.83 13.54
CA LEU A 181 18.83 11.04 13.89
C LEU A 181 17.64 11.44 12.99
N PRO A 182 17.13 10.54 12.13
CA PRO A 182 15.96 10.82 11.32
C PRO A 182 14.71 10.90 12.21
N PRO A 183 13.62 11.53 11.73
CA PRO A 183 12.36 11.65 12.45
C PRO A 183 11.56 10.32 12.48
N LEU A 184 12.26 9.22 12.75
CA LEU A 184 11.69 7.88 12.93
C LEU A 184 11.46 7.60 14.41
N ALA A 185 10.54 6.71 14.74
CA ALA A 185 10.20 6.33 16.11
C ALA A 185 11.30 5.48 16.83
N ILE A 186 12.57 5.62 16.43
CA ILE A 186 13.71 4.79 16.87
C ILE A 186 13.98 4.95 18.37
N MET A 187 13.84 6.14 18.96
CA MET A 187 14.07 6.33 20.40
C MET A 187 13.08 5.57 21.27
N LYS A 188 11.81 5.50 20.84
CA LYS A 188 10.78 4.68 21.51
C LYS A 188 11.17 3.19 21.48
N ARG A 189 11.71 2.72 20.36
CA ARG A 189 12.18 1.33 20.17
C ARG A 189 13.44 1.01 20.96
N ARG A 190 14.38 1.96 21.05
CA ARG A 190 15.58 1.83 21.89
C ARG A 190 15.21 1.64 23.37
N MET A 191 14.21 2.38 23.87
CA MET A 191 13.71 2.18 25.24
C MET A 191 13.07 0.80 25.46
N GLN A 192 12.59 0.16 24.39
CA GLN A 192 12.01 -1.19 24.41
C GLN A 192 13.04 -2.29 24.10
N ALA A 193 14.33 -1.96 24.01
CA ALA A 193 15.41 -2.87 23.61
C ALA A 193 15.20 -3.54 22.23
N SER A 194 14.45 -2.91 21.33
CA SER A 194 14.11 -3.43 20.00
C SER A 194 14.78 -2.65 18.87
N ALA A 195 15.89 -1.96 19.16
CA ALA A 195 16.69 -1.21 18.19
C ALA A 195 18.10 -0.97 18.72
N LEU A 196 19.11 -1.25 17.89
CA LEU A 196 20.49 -0.87 18.15
C LEU A 196 20.75 0.53 17.58
N VAL A 197 21.37 1.41 18.37
CA VAL A 197 21.85 2.72 17.89
C VAL A 197 23.36 2.80 18.12
N VAL A 198 24.11 2.79 17.03
CA VAL A 198 25.57 3.01 17.01
C VAL A 198 25.80 4.50 16.76
N THR A 199 26.40 5.19 17.73
CA THR A 199 26.62 6.64 17.66
C THR A 199 28.02 6.98 17.15
N ARG A 200 28.29 8.28 16.95
CA ARG A 200 29.65 8.79 16.70
C ARG A 200 30.65 8.23 17.72
N ASP A 201 30.36 8.31 19.01
CA ASP A 201 31.28 7.85 20.07
C ASP A 201 31.63 6.36 19.98
N ASP A 202 30.68 5.53 19.55
CA ASP A 202 30.94 4.11 19.30
C ASP A 202 31.91 3.90 18.12
N LEU A 203 31.78 4.73 17.08
CA LEU A 203 32.57 4.67 15.85
C LEU A 203 33.95 5.30 15.97
N LEU A 204 34.25 6.06 17.02
CA LEU A 204 35.60 6.58 17.23
C LEU A 204 36.58 5.43 17.50
N PHE A 205 37.80 5.55 16.99
CA PHE A 205 38.84 4.58 17.27
C PHE A 205 39.24 4.63 18.75
N THR A 206 39.34 3.46 19.36
CA THR A 206 39.84 3.31 20.73
C THR A 206 41.37 3.38 20.76
N ASP A 207 41.93 3.67 21.93
CA ASP A 207 43.38 3.75 22.12
C ASP A 207 44.10 2.46 21.70
N ASP A 208 43.50 1.30 21.98
CA ASP A 208 44.02 -0.01 21.58
C ASP A 208 43.94 -0.22 20.06
N GLU A 209 42.82 0.17 19.42
CA GLU A 209 42.66 0.12 17.96
C GLU A 209 43.69 1.03 17.24
N VAL A 210 43.97 2.23 17.80
CA VAL A 210 45.00 3.15 17.25
C VAL A 210 46.40 2.56 17.44
N LYS A 211 46.74 2.07 18.64
CA LYS A 211 48.05 1.43 18.88
C LYS A 211 48.30 0.27 17.93
N GLU A 212 47.29 -0.60 17.76
CA GLU A 212 47.39 -1.75 16.87
C GLU A 212 47.55 -1.34 15.41
N LEU A 213 46.80 -0.34 14.95
CA LEU A 213 46.91 0.21 13.59
C LEU A 213 48.33 0.71 13.27
N PHE A 214 48.91 1.55 14.13
CA PHE A 214 50.22 2.14 13.86
C PHE A 214 51.36 1.14 14.03
N ARG A 215 51.24 0.18 14.95
CA ARG A 215 52.19 -0.93 15.09
C ARG A 215 52.20 -1.81 13.85
N SER A 216 51.02 -2.27 13.42
CA SER A 216 50.89 -3.17 12.28
C SER A 216 51.29 -2.53 10.95
N THR A 217 51.09 -1.22 10.79
CA THR A 217 51.24 -0.54 9.50
C THR A 217 52.55 0.26 9.37
N LEU A 218 52.95 1.01 10.39
CA LEU A 218 54.08 1.95 10.33
C LEU A 218 55.26 1.53 11.20
N ASN A 219 55.13 0.44 11.96
CA ASN A 219 56.11 -0.02 12.96
C ASN A 219 56.50 1.10 13.95
N VAL A 220 55.53 1.98 14.26
CA VAL A 220 55.65 3.07 15.23
C VAL A 220 54.87 2.68 16.48
N ASP A 221 55.51 2.80 17.64
CA ASP A 221 54.90 2.54 18.95
C ASP A 221 54.71 3.88 19.66
N PHE A 222 53.46 4.34 19.78
CA PHE A 222 53.16 5.60 20.47
C PHE A 222 53.28 5.44 21.98
N GLY A 223 53.90 6.43 22.65
CA GLY A 223 53.80 6.56 24.10
C GLY A 223 52.39 6.99 24.54
N ASP A 224 52.01 6.74 25.80
CA ASP A 224 50.68 7.09 26.32
C ASP A 224 50.40 8.61 26.27
N GLU A 225 51.43 9.45 26.35
CA GLU A 225 51.33 10.91 26.28
C GLU A 225 51.07 11.41 24.84
N GLU A 226 51.75 10.81 23.85
CA GLU A 226 51.55 11.10 22.42
C GLU A 226 50.16 10.64 21.95
N LEU A 227 49.69 9.49 22.45
CA LEU A 227 48.37 8.96 22.16
C LEU A 227 47.24 9.81 22.75
N ALA A 228 47.43 10.32 23.98
CA ALA A 228 46.49 11.23 24.63
C ALA A 228 46.39 12.58 23.88
N GLU A 229 47.52 13.10 23.40
CA GLU A 229 47.54 14.33 22.60
C GLU A 229 46.89 14.13 21.22
N TYR A 230 47.18 13.00 20.56
CA TYR A 230 46.53 12.59 19.32
C TYR A 230 45.00 12.50 19.48
N ARG A 231 44.52 11.81 20.53
CA ARG A 231 43.08 11.63 20.80
C ARG A 231 42.38 12.96 21.09
N LYS A 232 43.04 13.87 21.80
CA LYS A 232 42.47 15.20 22.12
C LYS A 232 42.21 16.04 20.87
N ARG A 233 42.95 15.80 19.77
CA ARG A 233 42.93 16.65 18.57
C ARG A 233 42.18 16.01 17.39
N THR A 234 42.32 14.70 17.22
CA THR A 234 41.64 13.94 16.15
C THR A 234 40.33 13.32 16.59
N HIS A 235 40.07 13.27 17.90
CA HIS A 235 38.93 12.59 18.50
C HIS A 235 38.74 11.14 18.02
N GLY A 236 39.79 10.46 17.53
CA GLY A 236 39.66 9.08 17.00
C GLY A 236 38.98 8.99 15.63
N TRP A 237 39.01 10.07 14.84
CA TRP A 237 38.43 10.16 13.49
C TRP A 237 39.18 9.30 12.47
N ILE A 238 38.50 8.30 11.91
CA ILE A 238 39.09 7.27 11.03
C ILE A 238 39.65 7.82 9.71
N THR A 239 39.02 8.82 9.10
CA THR A 239 39.54 9.39 7.85
C THR A 239 40.94 9.99 8.05
N ALA A 240 41.19 10.68 9.17
CA ALA A 240 42.53 11.20 9.47
C ALA A 240 43.57 10.07 9.63
N LEU A 241 43.19 8.95 10.24
CA LEU A 241 44.06 7.77 10.40
C LEU A 241 44.46 7.14 9.07
N GLN A 242 43.50 6.97 8.17
CA GLN A 242 43.77 6.41 6.84
C GLN A 242 44.68 7.32 6.00
N LEU A 243 44.55 8.65 6.15
CA LEU A 243 45.39 9.61 5.44
C LEU A 243 46.84 9.63 5.94
N VAL A 244 47.01 9.59 7.26
CA VAL A 244 48.33 9.42 7.88
C VAL A 244 49.00 8.14 7.38
N ARG A 245 48.25 7.03 7.37
CA ARG A 245 48.72 5.74 6.85
C ARG A 245 49.18 5.87 5.40
N GLN A 246 48.35 6.42 4.52
CA GLN A 246 48.64 6.49 3.09
C GLN A 246 49.89 7.33 2.77
N VAL A 247 50.03 8.51 3.40
CA VAL A 247 51.22 9.36 3.20
C VAL A 247 52.47 8.67 3.74
N ALA A 248 52.37 7.99 4.88
CA ALA A 248 53.50 7.29 5.48
C ALA A 248 53.93 6.03 4.69
N GLU A 249 52.98 5.27 4.13
CA GLU A 249 53.25 4.13 3.22
C GLU A 249 53.95 4.58 1.93
N GLN A 250 53.57 5.74 1.37
CA GLN A 250 54.24 6.30 0.18
C GLN A 250 55.64 6.84 0.50
N ASP A 251 55.88 7.39 1.68
CA ASP A 251 57.18 7.90 2.12
C ASP A 251 58.20 6.78 2.41
N LEU A 252 57.74 5.61 2.86
CA LEU A 252 58.57 4.40 3.04
C LEU A 252 59.24 3.91 1.73
N HIS A 253 58.69 4.30 0.57
CA HIS A 253 59.19 3.92 -0.75
C HIS A 253 60.04 5.01 -1.44
N SER A 254 60.27 6.17 -0.81
CA SER A 254 61.06 7.26 -1.38
C SER A 254 62.48 7.38 -0.77
N PRO A 255 63.57 7.36 -1.56
CA PRO A 255 64.95 7.36 -1.04
C PRO A 255 65.41 8.66 -0.35
N ALA A 256 64.54 9.69 -0.28
CA ALA A 256 64.84 11.02 0.26
C ALA A 256 63.84 11.46 1.35
N ALA A 257 63.32 10.52 2.15
CA ALA A 257 62.37 10.82 3.20
C ALA A 257 62.99 11.73 4.30
N LYS A 258 62.62 13.02 4.29
CA LYS A 258 62.64 13.82 5.52
C LYS A 258 61.69 13.12 6.49
N LYS A 259 62.10 12.99 7.77
CA LYS A 259 61.19 12.62 8.85
C LYS A 259 60.04 13.63 8.81
N LEU A 260 58.90 13.24 8.27
CA LEU A 260 57.73 14.10 8.16
C LEU A 260 57.37 14.56 9.57
N ASP A 261 57.11 15.85 9.77
CA ASP A 261 56.61 16.38 11.06
C ASP A 261 55.12 16.03 11.20
N LEU A 262 54.84 14.72 11.13
CA LEU A 262 53.52 14.08 11.20
C LEU A 262 52.80 14.49 12.47
N LEU A 263 53.57 14.69 13.55
CA LEU A 263 53.10 15.18 14.84
C LEU A 263 52.60 16.63 14.77
N ASP A 264 53.20 17.51 13.95
CA ASP A 264 52.77 18.90 13.80
C ASP A 264 51.53 19.05 12.91
N ALA A 265 51.40 18.23 11.87
CA ALA A 265 50.17 18.16 11.06
C ALA A 265 48.97 17.68 11.91
N LEU A 266 49.19 16.68 12.77
CA LEU A 266 48.18 16.14 13.68
C LEU A 266 47.77 17.08 14.83
N ARG A 267 48.49 18.19 15.04
CA ARG A 267 48.15 19.22 16.04
C ARG A 267 47.06 20.22 15.58
N GLN A 268 46.64 20.16 14.32
CA GLN A 268 45.66 21.08 13.71
C GLN A 268 44.20 20.59 13.89
N SER A 269 43.21 21.34 13.40
CA SER A 269 41.78 20.92 13.48
C SER A 269 41.47 19.78 12.48
N GLU A 270 40.38 19.02 12.67
CA GLU A 270 39.96 17.94 11.75
C GLU A 270 39.94 18.41 10.27
N LYS A 271 39.43 19.62 10.02
CA LYS A 271 39.38 20.22 8.69
C LYS A 271 40.77 20.58 8.15
N ASP A 272 41.64 21.13 8.99
CA ASP A 272 42.99 21.52 8.58
C ASP A 272 43.89 20.31 8.33
N ILE A 273 43.75 19.26 9.15
CA ILE A 273 44.38 17.94 8.95
C ILE A 273 43.97 17.39 7.58
N PHE A 274 42.67 17.42 7.27
CA PHE A 274 42.17 16.94 5.99
C PHE A 274 42.70 17.77 4.82
N ASP A 275 42.58 19.10 4.86
CA ASP A 275 43.03 19.98 3.77
C ASP A 275 44.55 19.85 3.54
N TYR A 276 45.35 19.68 4.61
CA TYR A 276 46.79 19.43 4.51
C TYR A 276 47.11 18.11 3.79
N PHE A 277 46.51 17.00 4.23
CA PHE A 277 46.78 15.70 3.61
C PHE A 277 46.19 15.57 2.21
N ALA A 278 45.03 16.19 1.95
CA ALA A 278 44.48 16.30 0.61
C ALA A 278 45.43 17.03 -0.34
N GLU A 279 46.07 18.12 0.10
CA GLU A 279 47.09 18.84 -0.68
C GLU A 279 48.36 17.99 -0.89
N GLU A 280 48.81 17.26 0.13
CA GLU A 280 50.00 16.41 0.02
C GLU A 280 49.77 15.25 -0.97
N VAL A 281 48.62 14.57 -0.87
CA VAL A 281 48.23 13.51 -1.82
C VAL A 281 48.05 14.09 -3.22
N PHE A 282 47.39 15.23 -3.36
CA PHE A 282 47.13 15.86 -4.66
C PHE A 282 48.41 16.37 -5.35
N SER A 283 49.28 17.06 -4.62
CA SER A 283 50.50 17.68 -5.18
C SER A 283 51.55 16.68 -5.65
N ARG A 284 51.51 15.44 -5.13
CA ARG A 284 52.39 14.33 -5.55
C ARG A 284 51.96 13.67 -6.85
N GLU A 285 50.73 13.88 -7.31
CA GLU A 285 50.23 13.33 -8.58
C GLU A 285 50.81 14.07 -9.79
N PRO A 286 51.00 13.42 -10.95
CA PRO A 286 51.42 14.11 -12.18
C PRO A 286 50.43 15.18 -12.62
N ASP A 287 50.89 16.25 -13.29
CA ASP A 287 50.06 17.37 -13.77
C ASP A 287 48.81 16.94 -14.56
N ALA A 288 48.93 15.88 -15.38
CA ALA A 288 47.81 15.33 -16.14
C ALA A 288 46.74 14.71 -15.23
N THR A 289 47.17 14.03 -14.16
CA THR A 289 46.30 13.42 -13.16
C THR A 289 45.67 14.48 -12.26
N GLN A 290 46.44 15.49 -11.83
CA GLN A 290 45.91 16.62 -11.06
C GLN A 290 44.77 17.32 -11.83
N LYS A 291 44.99 17.63 -13.11
CA LYS A 291 43.94 18.17 -13.97
C LYS A 291 42.72 17.25 -14.01
N LEU A 292 42.92 15.96 -14.26
CA LEU A 292 41.82 14.99 -14.29
C LEU A 292 41.01 14.98 -12.98
N LEU A 293 41.67 14.89 -11.82
CA LEU A 293 41.01 14.87 -10.52
C LEU A 293 40.14 16.11 -10.30
N VAL A 294 40.68 17.30 -10.63
CA VAL A 294 39.96 18.56 -10.45
C VAL A 294 38.74 18.65 -11.37
N TYR A 295 38.84 18.24 -12.65
CA TYR A 295 37.69 18.23 -13.57
C TYR A 295 36.65 17.17 -13.20
N LEU A 296 37.09 15.97 -12.84
CA LEU A 296 36.21 14.90 -12.37
C LEU A 296 35.46 15.26 -11.08
N SER A 297 36.00 16.17 -10.26
CA SER A 297 35.31 16.66 -9.06
C SER A 297 33.98 17.35 -9.35
N LEU A 298 33.73 17.75 -10.60
CA LEU A 298 32.43 18.27 -11.03
C LEU A 298 31.35 17.20 -10.99
N LEU A 299 31.68 15.93 -11.26
CA LEU A 299 30.76 14.80 -11.29
C LEU A 299 30.50 14.23 -9.89
N ASP A 300 29.25 13.87 -9.57
CA ASP A 300 28.90 13.20 -8.29
C ASP A 300 29.30 11.72 -8.31
N THR A 301 29.04 11.07 -9.45
CA THR A 301 29.43 9.69 -9.74
C THR A 301 30.27 9.67 -11.01
N MET A 302 31.24 8.76 -11.08
CA MET A 302 32.18 8.67 -12.21
C MET A 302 32.08 7.30 -12.89
N PRO A 303 30.99 7.00 -13.62
CA PRO A 303 30.97 5.86 -14.53
C PRO A 303 32.13 5.98 -15.51
N LEU A 304 32.87 4.89 -15.72
CA LEU A 304 34.07 4.97 -16.53
C LEU A 304 33.80 5.45 -17.96
N ASP A 305 32.71 4.98 -18.57
CA ASP A 305 32.30 5.37 -19.92
C ASP A 305 31.95 6.86 -20.02
N ASP A 306 31.22 7.40 -19.03
CA ASP A 306 30.92 8.83 -18.93
C ASP A 306 32.21 9.66 -18.80
N CYS A 307 33.14 9.24 -17.94
CA CYS A 307 34.41 9.94 -17.77
C CYS A 307 35.23 9.97 -19.06
N SER A 308 35.26 8.85 -19.78
CA SER A 308 35.94 8.74 -21.07
C SER A 308 35.26 9.55 -22.17
N MET A 309 33.94 9.67 -22.14
CA MET A 309 33.16 10.49 -23.07
C MET A 309 33.34 11.99 -22.81
N LEU A 310 33.26 12.41 -21.56
CA LEU A 310 33.33 13.83 -21.16
C LEU A 310 34.75 14.40 -21.23
N PHE A 311 35.76 13.56 -20.99
CA PHE A 311 37.18 13.92 -20.91
C PHE A 311 38.06 12.97 -21.73
N PRO A 312 37.89 12.90 -23.07
CA PRO A 312 38.57 11.92 -23.92
C PRO A 312 40.10 12.06 -23.90
N ASP A 313 40.60 13.28 -23.71
CA ASP A 313 42.04 13.57 -23.70
C ASP A 313 42.76 13.10 -22.42
N LEU A 314 42.00 12.74 -21.37
CA LEU A 314 42.55 12.46 -20.04
C LEU A 314 42.68 10.96 -19.71
N ARG A 315 42.50 10.05 -20.68
CA ARG A 315 42.74 8.59 -20.53
C ARG A 315 42.15 7.96 -19.25
N CYS A 316 40.90 8.29 -18.92
CA CYS A 316 40.21 7.88 -17.69
C CYS A 316 40.27 6.36 -17.43
N SER A 317 40.20 5.53 -18.47
CA SER A 317 40.24 4.05 -18.39
C SER A 317 41.57 3.46 -17.91
N ALA A 318 42.67 4.21 -18.04
CA ALA A 318 43.96 3.80 -17.50
C ALA A 318 44.20 4.38 -16.10
N LEU A 319 43.75 5.61 -15.85
CA LEU A 319 44.08 6.35 -14.63
C LEU A 319 43.15 6.00 -13.45
N LEU A 320 41.84 5.86 -13.65
CA LEU A 320 40.89 5.60 -12.56
C LEU A 320 41.13 4.28 -11.81
N PRO A 321 41.39 3.13 -12.48
CA PRO A 321 41.71 1.89 -11.78
C PRO A 321 42.98 2.00 -10.93
N SER A 322 44.02 2.64 -11.48
CA SER A 322 45.29 2.87 -10.77
C SER A 322 45.12 3.81 -9.58
N LEU A 323 44.29 4.86 -9.72
CA LEU A 323 44.00 5.79 -8.64
C LEU A 323 43.17 5.13 -7.54
N SER A 324 42.21 4.27 -7.88
CA SER A 324 41.39 3.59 -6.87
C SER A 324 42.19 2.58 -6.04
N GLN A 325 43.28 2.03 -6.59
CA GLN A 325 44.19 1.15 -5.85
C GLN A 325 45.14 1.92 -4.93
N ASN A 326 45.55 3.13 -5.31
CA ASN A 326 46.61 3.89 -4.63
C ASN A 326 46.11 5.09 -3.83
N ASN A 327 44.83 5.46 -3.94
CA ASN A 327 44.27 6.68 -3.36
C ASN A 327 43.08 6.38 -2.43
N VAL A 328 43.21 6.73 -1.15
CA VAL A 328 42.16 6.55 -0.12
C VAL A 328 40.90 7.37 -0.46
N PHE A 329 41.02 8.39 -1.29
CA PHE A 329 39.91 9.26 -1.66
C PHE A 329 39.10 8.77 -2.87
N LEU A 330 39.48 7.68 -3.54
CA LEU A 330 38.73 7.16 -4.68
C LEU A 330 38.30 5.71 -4.44
N THR A 331 36.99 5.47 -4.41
CA THR A 331 36.42 4.13 -4.22
C THR A 331 35.72 3.65 -5.48
N ALA A 332 35.86 2.37 -5.81
CA ALA A 332 35.11 1.72 -6.88
C ALA A 332 33.82 1.04 -6.34
N ALA A 333 32.72 1.15 -7.09
CA ALA A 333 31.47 0.45 -6.85
C ALA A 333 31.22 -0.61 -7.95
N GLY A 334 30.65 -1.76 -7.58
CA GLY A 334 30.13 -2.77 -8.53
C GLY A 334 30.80 -4.14 -8.52
N ASP A 335 30.37 -5.06 -9.39
CA ASP A 335 30.97 -6.39 -9.63
C ASP A 335 31.88 -6.33 -10.87
N ALA A 336 33.01 -7.06 -10.88
CA ALA A 336 34.05 -6.92 -11.91
C ALA A 336 33.57 -7.29 -13.33
N SER A 337 32.36 -7.84 -13.43
CA SER A 337 31.74 -8.36 -14.64
C SER A 337 31.05 -7.29 -15.52
N ARG A 338 30.61 -6.13 -14.99
CA ARG A 338 29.85 -5.11 -15.75
C ARG A 338 30.06 -3.68 -15.20
N SER A 339 30.76 -2.85 -16.00
CA SER A 339 31.08 -1.41 -15.85
C SER A 339 31.54 -0.92 -14.46
N GLU A 340 32.81 -0.53 -14.36
CA GLU A 340 33.37 0.08 -13.15
C GLU A 340 32.87 1.53 -12.97
N GLU A 341 32.30 1.83 -11.81
CA GLU A 341 31.92 3.19 -11.39
C GLU A 341 32.82 3.64 -10.24
N TYR A 342 33.32 4.87 -10.30
CA TYR A 342 34.21 5.45 -9.31
C TYR A 342 33.55 6.60 -8.54
N ARG A 343 33.98 6.85 -7.30
CA ARG A 343 33.48 7.96 -6.47
C ARG A 343 34.58 8.57 -5.62
N PHE A 344 34.56 9.89 -5.51
CA PHE A 344 35.42 10.58 -4.57
C PHE A 344 34.86 10.55 -3.15
N HIS A 345 35.75 10.49 -2.17
CA HIS A 345 35.42 10.84 -0.81
C HIS A 345 34.88 12.29 -0.77
N PRO A 346 33.73 12.57 -0.11
CA PRO A 346 33.06 13.87 -0.18
C PRO A 346 33.96 15.07 0.17
N LEU A 347 34.75 14.95 1.24
CA LEU A 347 35.66 16.01 1.66
C LEU A 347 36.78 16.29 0.62
N PHE A 348 37.24 15.25 -0.10
CA PHE A 348 38.27 15.40 -1.12
C PHE A 348 37.70 16.08 -2.37
N ARG A 349 36.48 15.69 -2.74
CA ARG A 349 35.74 16.35 -3.83
C ARG A 349 35.51 17.83 -3.55
N ASP A 350 35.14 18.20 -2.33
CA ASP A 350 34.97 19.61 -1.93
C ASP A 350 36.28 20.40 -1.97
N PHE A 351 37.39 19.78 -1.57
CA PHE A 351 38.74 20.33 -1.72
C PHE A 351 39.06 20.60 -3.22
N LEU A 352 38.86 19.60 -4.08
CA LEU A 352 39.10 19.73 -5.53
C LEU A 352 38.21 20.78 -6.20
N ARG A 353 36.91 20.85 -5.84
CA ARG A 353 35.97 21.87 -6.33
C ARG A 353 36.36 23.29 -5.93
N ARG A 354 36.82 23.48 -4.67
CA ARG A 354 37.36 24.78 -4.21
C ARG A 354 38.57 25.18 -5.03
N ARG A 355 39.47 24.23 -5.30
CA ARG A 355 40.67 24.46 -6.11
C ARG A 355 40.33 24.83 -7.55
N LEU A 356 39.46 24.08 -8.23
CA LEU A 356 39.01 24.39 -9.59
C LEU A 356 38.48 25.83 -9.69
N ARG A 357 37.60 26.21 -8.75
CA ARG A 357 37.03 27.56 -8.68
C ARG A 357 38.09 28.64 -8.49
N SER A 358 39.18 28.35 -7.76
CA SER A 358 40.29 29.29 -7.57
C SER A 358 41.20 29.41 -8.79
N GLU A 359 41.38 28.32 -9.55
CA GLU A 359 42.29 28.26 -10.69
C GLU A 359 41.69 28.88 -11.96
N ILE A 360 40.45 28.52 -12.30
CA ILE A 360 39.80 28.96 -13.55
C ILE A 360 38.70 30.01 -13.32
N GLY A 361 38.29 30.24 -12.07
CA GLY A 361 37.24 31.21 -11.73
C GLY A 361 35.82 30.68 -11.95
N ARG A 362 34.83 31.31 -11.29
CA ARG A 362 33.43 30.86 -11.31
C ARG A 362 32.81 30.81 -12.72
N GLY A 363 33.09 31.82 -13.55
CA GLY A 363 32.54 31.88 -14.92
C GLY A 363 33.05 30.77 -15.84
N ALA A 364 34.32 30.40 -15.72
CA ALA A 364 34.88 29.29 -16.50
C ALA A 364 34.36 27.93 -16.00
N VAL A 365 34.15 27.78 -14.68
CA VAL A 365 33.48 26.60 -14.13
C VAL A 365 32.06 26.46 -14.70
N ALA A 366 31.28 27.54 -14.76
CA ALA A 366 29.95 27.52 -15.36
C ALA A 366 29.98 27.13 -16.85
N LEU A 367 30.99 27.60 -17.60
CA LEU A 367 31.17 27.21 -19.00
C LEU A 367 31.51 25.72 -19.14
N GLU A 368 32.34 25.18 -18.25
CA GLU A 368 32.67 23.76 -18.23
C GLU A 368 31.46 22.89 -17.89
N LEU A 369 30.66 23.30 -16.91
CA LEU A 369 29.39 22.65 -16.57
C LEU A 369 28.43 22.65 -17.76
N ALA A 370 28.30 23.77 -18.48
CA ALA A 370 27.50 23.85 -19.70
C ALA A 370 28.03 22.89 -20.79
N ARG A 371 29.36 22.79 -20.98
CA ARG A 371 29.96 21.82 -21.91
C ARG A 371 29.65 20.37 -21.55
N ILE A 372 29.68 20.04 -20.26
CA ILE A 372 29.31 18.71 -19.75
C ILE A 372 27.83 18.44 -20.06
N ALA A 373 26.94 19.40 -19.78
CA ALA A 373 25.52 19.30 -20.13
C ALA A 373 25.31 19.04 -21.62
N ASP A 374 25.94 19.82 -22.50
CA ASP A 374 25.85 19.68 -23.96
C ASP A 374 26.32 18.30 -24.44
N SER A 375 27.34 17.74 -23.80
CA SER A 375 27.87 16.41 -24.12
C SER A 375 26.87 15.30 -23.76
N TYR A 376 26.20 15.43 -22.62
CA TYR A 376 25.12 14.52 -22.22
C TYR A 376 23.91 14.63 -23.14
N LEU A 377 23.49 15.85 -23.49
CA LEU A 377 22.40 16.09 -24.44
C LEU A 377 22.69 15.50 -25.83
N SER A 378 23.91 15.71 -26.34
CA SER A 378 24.35 15.14 -27.62
C SER A 378 24.36 13.61 -27.64
N SER A 379 24.45 13.00 -26.44
CA SER A 379 24.46 11.55 -26.25
C SER A 379 23.08 11.00 -25.84
N GLY A 380 22.04 11.84 -25.85
CA GLY A 380 20.65 11.45 -25.52
C GLY A 380 20.34 11.28 -24.02
N HIS A 381 21.24 11.71 -23.12
CA HIS A 381 21.09 11.58 -21.67
C HIS A 381 20.66 12.91 -21.05
N TRP A 382 19.46 13.39 -21.41
CA TRP A 382 18.94 14.69 -20.96
C TRP A 382 18.81 14.77 -19.43
N GLU A 383 18.50 13.66 -18.78
CA GLU A 383 18.31 13.57 -17.32
C GLU A 383 19.60 13.87 -16.55
N LYS A 384 20.75 13.50 -17.12
CA LYS A 384 22.07 13.80 -16.56
C LYS A 384 22.48 15.24 -16.82
N ALA A 385 21.98 15.89 -17.86
CA ALA A 385 22.38 17.24 -18.25
C ALA A 385 21.79 18.33 -17.34
N ILE A 386 20.57 18.15 -16.83
CA ILE A 386 19.81 19.18 -16.11
C ILE A 386 20.55 19.73 -14.88
N PRO A 387 21.14 18.92 -13.97
CA PRO A 387 21.91 19.44 -12.84
C PRO A 387 23.05 20.37 -13.28
N PHE A 388 23.74 20.02 -14.36
CA PHE A 388 24.84 20.83 -14.90
C PHE A 388 24.32 22.13 -15.55
N LEU A 389 23.14 22.13 -16.18
CA LEU A 389 22.51 23.35 -16.69
C LEU A 389 22.10 24.29 -15.55
N LEU A 390 21.53 23.75 -14.48
CA LEU A 390 21.15 24.52 -13.29
C LEU A 390 22.38 25.15 -12.62
N ASP A 391 23.43 24.36 -12.38
CA ASP A 391 24.70 24.84 -11.80
C ASP A 391 25.44 25.83 -12.72
N ALA A 392 25.23 25.74 -14.04
CA ALA A 392 25.74 26.70 -15.04
C ALA A 392 24.84 27.94 -15.22
N GLU A 393 23.74 28.07 -14.46
CA GLU A 393 22.72 29.12 -14.59
C GLU A 393 22.05 29.20 -15.98
N LYS A 394 22.05 28.08 -16.72
CA LYS A 394 21.35 27.89 -18.02
C LYS A 394 19.88 27.54 -17.81
N PHE A 395 19.19 28.42 -17.08
CA PHE A 395 17.82 28.18 -16.60
C PHE A 395 16.77 27.98 -17.69
N ASP A 396 16.92 28.65 -18.84
CA ASP A 396 15.96 28.52 -19.94
C ASP A 396 16.07 27.15 -20.62
N ASP A 397 17.30 26.66 -20.82
CA ASP A 397 17.57 25.32 -21.35
C ASP A 397 17.07 24.23 -20.38
N ALA A 398 17.30 24.41 -19.08
CA ALA A 398 16.79 23.50 -18.05
C ALA A 398 15.24 23.48 -18.02
N ALA A 399 14.59 24.65 -18.10
CA ALA A 399 13.14 24.76 -18.15
C ALA A 399 12.54 24.11 -19.41
N SER A 400 13.22 24.24 -20.56
CA SER A 400 12.83 23.60 -21.81
C SER A 400 12.90 22.07 -21.70
N LEU A 401 13.96 21.52 -21.10
CA LEU A 401 14.07 20.07 -20.88
C LEU A 401 13.01 19.55 -19.91
N ILE A 402 12.70 20.30 -18.85
CA ILE A 402 11.60 19.96 -17.95
C ILE A 402 10.26 19.97 -18.71
N ALA A 403 10.03 20.96 -19.58
CA ALA A 403 8.83 21.04 -20.39
C ALA A 403 8.69 19.86 -21.38
N GLU A 404 9.80 19.43 -21.98
CA GLU A 404 9.86 18.33 -22.95
C GLU A 404 9.72 16.94 -22.29
N HIS A 405 10.39 16.73 -21.16
CA HIS A 405 10.55 15.40 -20.55
C HIS A 405 9.87 15.23 -19.19
N GLY A 406 9.12 16.22 -18.68
CA GLY A 406 8.50 16.16 -17.36
C GLY A 406 7.56 14.96 -17.17
N GLU A 407 6.85 14.55 -18.22
CA GLU A 407 5.98 13.36 -18.20
C GLU A 407 6.77 12.07 -17.92
N ASP A 408 8.02 11.98 -18.39
CA ASP A 408 8.86 10.81 -18.13
C ASP A 408 9.14 10.67 -16.63
N TRP A 409 9.42 11.78 -15.93
CA TRP A 409 9.62 11.77 -14.49
C TRP A 409 8.34 11.45 -13.73
N LEU A 410 7.21 12.05 -14.12
CA LEU A 410 5.89 11.74 -13.53
C LEU A 410 5.58 10.24 -13.65
N ALA A 411 5.73 9.67 -14.85
CA ALA A 411 5.48 8.25 -15.11
C ALA A 411 6.42 7.32 -14.36
N ALA A 412 7.63 7.77 -14.05
CA ALA A 412 8.59 7.00 -13.27
C ALA A 412 8.53 7.26 -11.76
N GLY A 413 7.61 8.11 -11.29
CA GLY A 413 7.52 8.52 -9.89
C GLY A 413 8.67 9.41 -9.41
N ALA A 414 9.45 10.03 -10.31
CA ALA A 414 10.55 10.94 -9.95
C ALA A 414 10.04 12.36 -9.66
N ASN A 415 8.92 12.47 -8.93
CA ASN A 415 8.17 13.72 -8.72
C ASN A 415 8.98 14.78 -7.95
N GLU A 416 9.67 14.33 -6.91
CA GLU A 416 10.47 15.20 -6.05
C GLU A 416 11.69 15.76 -6.76
N THR A 417 12.35 14.94 -7.60
CA THR A 417 13.47 15.37 -8.45
C THR A 417 13.03 16.49 -9.41
N LEU A 418 11.91 16.29 -10.09
CA LEU A 418 11.30 17.29 -10.97
C LEU A 418 10.99 18.59 -10.21
N ARG A 419 10.40 18.49 -9.01
CA ARG A 419 10.12 19.65 -8.15
C ARG A 419 11.40 20.41 -7.77
N ILE A 420 12.43 19.71 -7.28
CA ILE A 420 13.70 20.29 -6.85
C ILE A 420 14.42 21.01 -8.00
N TYR A 421 14.46 20.39 -9.19
CA TYR A 421 15.08 21.02 -10.35
C TYR A 421 14.31 22.26 -10.81
N ALA A 422 12.99 22.21 -10.82
CA ALA A 422 12.18 23.37 -11.20
C ALA A 422 12.28 24.52 -10.20
N GLU A 423 12.38 24.25 -8.89
CA GLU A 423 12.48 25.29 -7.86
C GLU A 423 13.80 26.07 -7.89
N GLN A 424 14.84 25.51 -8.52
CA GLN A 424 16.10 26.22 -8.78
C GLN A 424 16.00 27.22 -9.95
N ILE A 425 14.97 27.11 -10.78
CA ILE A 425 14.75 27.98 -11.95
C ILE A 425 14.01 29.25 -11.50
N PRO A 426 14.48 30.45 -11.86
CA PRO A 426 13.75 31.69 -11.58
C PRO A 426 12.33 31.66 -12.14
N ALA A 427 11.34 32.03 -11.32
CA ALA A 427 9.91 31.93 -11.67
C ALA A 427 9.56 32.58 -13.02
N GLY A 428 10.12 33.76 -13.32
CA GLY A 428 9.87 34.45 -14.60
C GLY A 428 10.49 33.76 -15.84
N THR A 429 11.47 32.88 -15.66
CA THR A 429 11.98 32.01 -16.73
C THR A 429 11.06 30.79 -16.88
N LEU A 430 10.70 30.16 -15.76
CA LEU A 430 9.82 28.99 -15.75
C LEU A 430 8.42 29.29 -16.33
N GLU A 431 7.88 30.50 -16.09
CA GLU A 431 6.59 30.95 -16.63
C GLU A 431 6.55 31.03 -18.16
N LYS A 432 7.71 31.14 -18.83
CA LYS A 432 7.80 31.09 -20.30
C LYS A 432 7.61 29.68 -20.85
N HIS A 433 7.74 28.67 -20.01
CA HIS A 433 7.64 27.25 -20.33
C HIS A 433 6.38 26.64 -19.71
N PRO A 434 5.18 26.90 -20.27
CA PRO A 434 3.91 26.51 -19.64
C PRO A 434 3.77 25.01 -19.43
N ARG A 435 4.36 24.16 -20.28
CA ARG A 435 4.36 22.70 -20.07
C ARG A 435 5.12 22.29 -18.80
N ALA A 436 6.22 22.97 -18.47
CA ALA A 436 6.90 22.77 -17.20
C ALA A 436 5.99 23.12 -16.01
N LEU A 437 5.20 24.20 -16.12
CA LEU A 437 4.21 24.55 -15.10
C LEU A 437 3.09 23.50 -14.97
N LEU A 438 2.66 22.87 -16.08
CA LEU A 438 1.68 21.78 -16.03
C LEU A 438 2.24 20.55 -15.30
N HIS A 439 3.47 20.15 -15.60
CA HIS A 439 4.14 19.04 -14.92
C HIS A 439 4.28 19.30 -13.41
N LEU A 440 4.65 20.52 -13.03
CA LEU A 440 4.74 20.89 -11.61
C LEU A 440 3.38 21.00 -10.94
N ALA A 441 2.35 21.46 -11.66
CA ALA A 441 1.00 21.44 -11.15
C ALA A 441 0.52 20.01 -10.88
N GLU A 442 0.91 19.07 -11.72
CA GLU A 442 0.62 17.65 -11.55
C GLU A 442 1.38 17.07 -10.36
N VAL A 443 2.68 17.38 -10.20
CA VAL A 443 3.44 17.04 -8.98
C VAL A 443 2.76 17.60 -7.72
N SER A 444 2.39 18.88 -7.72
CA SER A 444 1.67 19.50 -6.59
C SER A 444 0.30 18.87 -6.35
N ARG A 445 -0.41 18.44 -7.41
CA ARG A 445 -1.70 17.75 -7.28
C ARG A 445 -1.50 16.40 -6.60
N ILE A 446 -0.55 15.60 -7.10
CA ILE A 446 -0.16 14.31 -6.56
C ILE A 446 0.19 14.47 -5.07
N GLN A 447 1.03 15.45 -4.71
CA GLN A 447 1.42 15.80 -3.33
C GLN A 447 0.29 16.34 -2.43
N GLY A 448 -0.93 16.49 -2.94
CA GLY A 448 -2.05 17.06 -2.19
C GLY A 448 -1.97 18.58 -1.99
N GLU A 449 -0.95 19.25 -2.54
CA GLU A 449 -0.76 20.70 -2.55
C GLU A 449 -1.72 21.40 -3.53
N THR A 450 -3.02 21.16 -3.35
CA THR A 450 -4.05 21.51 -4.33
C THR A 450 -4.11 23.02 -4.62
N GLU A 451 -3.81 23.90 -3.65
CA GLU A 451 -3.75 25.36 -3.88
C GLU A 451 -2.56 25.77 -4.76
N ARG A 452 -1.42 25.12 -4.56
CA ARG A 452 -0.23 25.34 -5.38
C ARG A 452 -0.45 24.83 -6.79
N SER A 453 -1.01 23.63 -6.94
CA SER A 453 -1.41 23.06 -8.23
C SER A 453 -2.33 24.01 -8.99
N GLY A 454 -3.40 24.51 -8.34
CA GLY A 454 -4.30 25.48 -8.96
C GLY A 454 -3.61 26.79 -9.37
N THR A 455 -2.62 27.26 -8.61
CA THR A 455 -1.85 28.46 -8.94
C THR A 455 -0.94 28.25 -10.16
N LEU A 456 -0.25 27.12 -10.22
CA LEU A 456 0.60 26.74 -11.35
C LEU A 456 -0.23 26.55 -12.62
N LEU A 457 -1.38 25.86 -12.55
CA LEU A 457 -2.28 25.72 -13.69
C LEU A 457 -2.83 27.06 -14.20
N ARG A 458 -3.21 27.98 -13.29
CA ARG A 458 -3.65 29.34 -13.70
C ARG A 458 -2.52 30.13 -14.36
N ALA A 459 -1.28 29.96 -13.92
CA ALA A 459 -0.12 30.56 -14.59
C ALA A 459 0.10 29.94 -15.98
N ALA A 460 0.01 28.61 -16.10
CA ALA A 460 0.12 27.90 -17.38
C ALA A 460 -0.96 28.36 -18.38
N VAL A 461 -2.24 28.43 -17.97
CA VAL A 461 -3.34 28.93 -18.81
C VAL A 461 -3.08 30.34 -19.33
N ARG A 462 -2.59 31.25 -18.47
CA ARG A 462 -2.25 32.62 -18.91
C ARG A 462 -1.12 32.63 -19.92
N SER A 463 -0.03 31.91 -19.64
CA SER A 463 1.13 31.82 -20.53
C SER A 463 0.77 31.19 -21.88
N LEU A 464 -0.02 30.12 -21.90
CA LEU A 464 -0.48 29.44 -23.13
C LEU A 464 -1.39 30.33 -23.98
N ARG A 465 -2.25 31.13 -23.32
CA ARG A 465 -3.08 32.13 -23.99
C ARG A 465 -2.23 33.22 -24.65
N ASP A 466 -1.26 33.76 -23.91
CA ASP A 466 -0.35 34.80 -24.43
C ASP A 466 0.50 34.28 -25.59
N GLN A 467 0.84 32.98 -25.57
CA GLN A 467 1.55 32.27 -26.64
C GLN A 467 0.64 31.82 -27.81
N ASN A 468 -0.67 32.10 -27.75
CA ASN A 468 -1.67 31.65 -28.74
C ASN A 468 -1.64 30.13 -29.01
N SER A 469 -1.57 29.32 -27.95
CA SER A 469 -1.57 27.85 -28.02
C SER A 469 -2.90 27.26 -27.50
N PRO A 470 -3.99 27.31 -28.29
CA PRO A 470 -5.34 27.00 -27.80
C PRO A 470 -5.55 25.55 -27.37
N THR A 471 -4.86 24.60 -28.01
CA THR A 471 -4.96 23.17 -27.66
C THR A 471 -4.38 22.89 -26.28
N ASP A 472 -3.17 23.37 -26.01
CA ASP A 472 -2.50 23.23 -24.72
C ASP A 472 -3.24 24.06 -23.64
N GLU A 473 -3.78 25.25 -23.99
CA GLU A 473 -4.63 26.04 -23.07
C GLU A 473 -5.88 25.25 -22.64
N ALA A 474 -6.52 24.54 -23.57
CA ALA A 474 -7.68 23.71 -23.27
C ALA A 474 -7.35 22.55 -22.32
N GLU A 475 -6.19 21.91 -22.48
CA GLU A 475 -5.74 20.84 -21.59
C GLU A 475 -5.44 21.36 -20.16
N ALA A 476 -4.83 22.53 -20.05
CA ALA A 476 -4.61 23.20 -18.78
C ALA A 476 -5.93 23.58 -18.08
N LEU A 477 -6.92 24.06 -18.85
CA LEU A 477 -8.27 24.36 -18.35
C LEU A 477 -9.02 23.09 -17.90
N HIS A 478 -8.89 21.99 -18.64
CA HIS A 478 -9.45 20.68 -18.25
C HIS A 478 -8.83 20.21 -16.91
N SER A 479 -7.52 20.35 -16.75
CA SER A 479 -6.82 20.00 -15.51
C SER A 479 -7.32 20.83 -14.32
N LEU A 480 -7.54 22.15 -14.51
CA LEU A 480 -8.19 23.00 -13.51
C LEU A 480 -9.61 22.56 -13.18
N ALA A 481 -10.39 22.17 -14.19
CA ALA A 481 -11.76 21.70 -13.97
C ALA A 481 -11.79 20.39 -13.17
N SER A 482 -10.88 19.46 -13.48
CA SER A 482 -10.71 18.21 -12.73
C SER A 482 -10.39 18.49 -11.26
N LEU A 483 -9.50 19.45 -10.98
CA LEU A 483 -9.16 19.89 -9.63
C LEU A 483 -10.35 20.54 -8.91
N ALA A 484 -11.10 21.41 -9.59
CA ALA A 484 -12.30 22.05 -9.05
C ALA A 484 -13.39 21.02 -8.69
N ARG A 485 -13.63 20.02 -9.56
CA ARG A 485 -14.58 18.92 -9.32
C ARG A 485 -14.20 18.13 -8.07
N ARG A 486 -12.93 17.77 -7.91
CA ARG A 486 -12.44 17.02 -6.71
C ARG A 486 -12.64 17.82 -5.42
N ARG A 487 -12.62 19.15 -5.48
CA ARG A 487 -12.90 20.05 -4.36
C ARG A 487 -14.39 20.30 -4.12
N GLY A 488 -15.28 19.61 -4.84
CA GLY A 488 -16.72 19.82 -4.77
C GLY A 488 -17.21 21.12 -5.42
N LYS A 489 -16.35 21.87 -6.12
CA LYS A 489 -16.71 23.12 -6.81
C LYS A 489 -17.23 22.81 -8.22
N ILE A 490 -18.40 22.19 -8.28
CA ILE A 490 -18.96 21.66 -9.53
C ILE A 490 -19.24 22.76 -10.56
N ASP A 491 -19.81 23.90 -10.15
CA ASP A 491 -20.07 25.04 -11.04
C ASP A 491 -18.79 25.60 -11.69
N GLU A 492 -17.72 25.77 -10.90
CA GLU A 492 -16.41 26.22 -11.38
C GLU A 492 -15.84 25.23 -12.40
N ALA A 493 -15.95 23.92 -12.12
CA ALA A 493 -15.52 22.89 -13.04
C ALA A 493 -16.28 22.95 -14.37
N LEU A 494 -17.61 23.05 -14.34
CA LEU A 494 -18.44 23.15 -15.56
C LEU A 494 -18.12 24.39 -16.40
N GLU A 495 -17.84 25.54 -15.77
CA GLU A 495 -17.44 26.76 -16.45
C GLU A 495 -16.08 26.59 -17.16
N LEU A 496 -15.10 25.99 -16.47
CA LEU A 496 -13.77 25.72 -17.00
C LEU A 496 -13.79 24.74 -18.18
N LEU A 497 -14.57 23.65 -18.08
CA LEU A 497 -14.77 22.68 -19.17
C LEU A 497 -15.36 23.35 -20.41
N SER A 498 -16.36 24.22 -20.21
CA SER A 498 -17.00 24.97 -21.29
C SER A 498 -16.06 25.98 -21.98
N LYS A 499 -15.05 26.49 -21.26
CA LYS A 499 -13.99 27.31 -21.85
C LYS A 499 -13.01 26.45 -22.65
N ALA A 500 -12.59 25.31 -22.11
CA ALA A 500 -11.66 24.38 -22.78
C ALA A 500 -12.20 23.90 -24.13
N GLU A 501 -13.46 23.48 -24.17
CA GLU A 501 -14.08 22.93 -25.40
C GLU A 501 -14.23 23.95 -26.52
N LYS A 502 -14.36 25.25 -26.20
CA LYS A 502 -14.41 26.30 -27.23
C LYS A 502 -13.07 26.52 -27.94
N LEU A 503 -11.97 26.05 -27.35
CA LEU A 503 -10.62 26.24 -27.87
C LEU A 503 -10.16 25.08 -28.78
N VAL A 504 -10.84 23.93 -28.73
CA VAL A 504 -10.45 22.73 -29.46
C VAL A 504 -11.59 22.20 -30.34
N PRO A 505 -11.29 21.52 -31.44
CA PRO A 505 -12.31 20.78 -32.18
C PRO A 505 -12.96 19.70 -31.31
N GLU A 506 -14.23 19.41 -31.58
CA GLU A 506 -14.99 18.34 -30.90
C GLU A 506 -14.35 16.96 -31.08
N THR A 507 -13.49 16.76 -32.08
CA THR A 507 -12.79 15.49 -32.35
C THR A 507 -11.47 15.33 -31.58
N SER A 508 -11.06 16.32 -30.79
CA SER A 508 -9.78 16.31 -30.05
C SER A 508 -9.80 15.37 -28.85
N GLU A 509 -8.62 14.89 -28.41
CA GLU A 509 -8.50 14.13 -27.16
C GLU A 509 -8.94 14.95 -25.95
N THR A 510 -8.64 16.26 -25.91
CA THR A 510 -9.10 17.15 -24.83
C THR A 510 -10.62 17.22 -24.76
N ALA A 511 -11.34 17.15 -25.88
CA ALA A 511 -12.80 17.07 -25.87
C ALA A 511 -13.31 15.78 -25.19
N VAL A 512 -12.64 14.64 -25.41
CA VAL A 512 -12.92 13.38 -24.70
C VAL A 512 -12.74 13.55 -23.19
N LYS A 513 -11.62 14.14 -22.77
CA LYS A 513 -11.31 14.41 -21.35
C LYS A 513 -12.36 15.32 -20.72
N CYS A 514 -12.76 16.37 -21.43
CA CYS A 514 -13.78 17.33 -20.97
C CYS A 514 -15.15 16.68 -20.82
N ALA A 515 -15.62 15.95 -21.84
CA ALA A 515 -16.90 15.26 -21.81
C ALA A 515 -16.96 14.22 -20.68
N ASN A 516 -15.92 13.42 -20.50
CA ASN A 516 -15.84 12.47 -19.38
C ASN A 516 -15.89 13.19 -18.01
N THR A 517 -15.16 14.29 -17.85
CA THR A 517 -15.15 15.05 -16.58
C THR A 517 -16.49 15.73 -16.32
N ARG A 518 -17.14 16.24 -17.37
CA ARG A 518 -18.49 16.80 -17.29
C ARG A 518 -19.50 15.72 -16.89
N GLY A 519 -19.43 14.53 -17.47
CA GLY A 519 -20.26 13.39 -17.08
C GLY A 519 -20.14 13.10 -15.58
N LEU A 520 -18.92 13.08 -15.03
CA LEU A 520 -18.72 12.90 -13.59
C LEU A 520 -19.28 14.05 -12.74
N CYS A 521 -19.19 15.30 -13.19
CA CYS A 521 -19.86 16.43 -12.53
C CYS A 521 -21.38 16.23 -12.50
N LEU A 522 -21.97 15.79 -13.62
CA LEU A 522 -23.41 15.57 -13.74
C LEU A 522 -23.89 14.37 -12.91
N ILE A 523 -23.06 13.33 -12.74
CA ILE A 523 -23.31 12.24 -11.76
C ILE A 523 -23.45 12.82 -10.35
N ASN A 524 -22.53 13.69 -9.93
CA ASN A 524 -22.57 14.31 -8.59
C ASN A 524 -23.80 15.21 -8.40
N GLU A 525 -24.35 15.78 -9.46
CA GLU A 525 -25.59 16.58 -9.44
C GLU A 525 -26.87 15.75 -9.58
N GLY A 526 -26.79 14.44 -9.78
CA GLY A 526 -27.96 13.57 -10.04
C GLY A 526 -28.52 13.66 -11.46
N LYS A 527 -27.86 14.35 -12.39
CA LYS A 527 -28.29 14.55 -13.79
C LYS A 527 -27.84 13.41 -14.70
N TRP A 528 -28.28 12.19 -14.40
CA TRP A 528 -27.72 10.97 -15.00
C TRP A 528 -27.97 10.81 -16.50
N ALA A 529 -29.09 11.32 -17.03
CA ALA A 529 -29.36 11.28 -18.47
C ALA A 529 -28.38 12.17 -19.26
N GLU A 530 -28.10 13.37 -18.75
CA GLU A 530 -27.08 14.26 -19.33
C GLU A 530 -25.68 13.66 -19.17
N ALA A 531 -25.40 13.04 -18.02
CA ALA A 531 -24.13 12.34 -17.79
C ALA A 531 -23.90 11.22 -18.81
N GLU A 532 -24.91 10.38 -19.07
CA GLU A 532 -24.85 9.32 -20.08
C GLU A 532 -24.55 9.88 -21.48
N GLN A 533 -25.21 10.97 -21.88
CA GLN A 533 -24.95 11.62 -23.17
C GLN A 533 -23.49 12.06 -23.29
N GLN A 534 -22.94 12.69 -22.23
CA GLN A 534 -21.54 13.11 -22.22
C GLN A 534 -20.58 11.93 -22.29
N PHE A 535 -20.84 10.85 -21.55
CA PHE A 535 -19.97 9.67 -21.60
C PHE A 535 -20.07 8.92 -22.94
N ARG A 536 -21.25 8.84 -23.56
CA ARG A 536 -21.41 8.22 -24.90
C ARG A 536 -20.62 8.99 -25.95
N PHE A 537 -20.75 10.32 -25.95
CA PHE A 537 -19.97 11.18 -26.82
C PHE A 537 -18.46 10.99 -26.60
N ALA A 538 -18.01 10.94 -25.34
CA ALA A 538 -16.61 10.70 -25.02
C ALA A 538 -16.13 9.31 -25.49
N LEU A 539 -16.96 8.26 -25.34
CA LEU A 539 -16.64 6.90 -25.74
C LEU A 539 -16.51 6.77 -27.26
N GLU A 540 -17.47 7.31 -28.02
CA GLU A 540 -17.45 7.28 -29.49
C GLU A 540 -16.15 7.90 -30.04
N LEU A 541 -15.74 9.04 -29.47
CA LEU A 541 -14.49 9.70 -29.84
C LEU A 541 -13.26 8.87 -29.43
N ALA A 542 -13.24 8.30 -28.23
CA ALA A 542 -12.15 7.44 -27.78
C ALA A 542 -11.99 6.19 -28.66
N GLU A 543 -13.10 5.61 -29.12
CA GLU A 543 -13.12 4.49 -30.08
C GLU A 543 -12.58 4.91 -31.45
N GLN A 544 -13.01 6.06 -31.98
CA GLN A 544 -12.49 6.60 -33.24
C GLN A 544 -10.97 6.86 -33.19
N GLN A 545 -10.46 7.25 -32.03
CA GLN A 545 -9.04 7.49 -31.79
C GLN A 545 -8.26 6.21 -31.41
N ALA A 546 -8.94 5.07 -31.27
CA ALA A 546 -8.37 3.82 -30.76
C ALA A 546 -7.68 3.96 -29.38
N ASN A 547 -8.14 4.87 -28.53
CA ASN A 547 -7.55 5.17 -27.23
C ASN A 547 -8.08 4.20 -26.15
N GLN A 548 -7.42 3.06 -26.01
CA GLN A 548 -7.84 1.97 -25.10
C GLN A 548 -7.97 2.40 -23.63
N LYS A 549 -7.11 3.33 -23.17
CA LYS A 549 -7.16 3.86 -21.79
C LYS A 549 -8.49 4.57 -21.54
N TYR A 550 -8.89 5.48 -22.43
CA TYR A 550 -10.15 6.21 -22.28
C TYR A 550 -11.37 5.33 -22.57
N ILE A 551 -11.29 4.37 -23.50
CA ILE A 551 -12.37 3.40 -23.73
C ILE A 551 -12.73 2.67 -22.42
N ARG A 552 -11.73 2.13 -21.70
CA ARG A 552 -11.98 1.43 -20.42
C ARG A 552 -12.56 2.37 -19.36
N LEU A 553 -11.94 3.53 -19.14
CA LEU A 553 -12.35 4.50 -18.14
C LEU A 553 -13.80 4.97 -18.36
N ILE A 554 -14.13 5.34 -19.60
CA ILE A 554 -15.45 5.89 -19.94
C ILE A 554 -16.50 4.78 -19.93
N THR A 555 -16.16 3.55 -20.33
CA THR A 555 -17.06 2.40 -20.25
C THR A 555 -17.48 2.11 -18.81
N HIS A 556 -16.57 2.22 -17.84
CA HIS A 556 -16.92 2.16 -16.41
C HIS A 556 -17.93 3.25 -16.03
N ASN A 557 -17.63 4.50 -16.39
CA ASN A 557 -18.47 5.62 -16.04
C ASN A 557 -19.86 5.55 -16.70
N LEU A 558 -19.98 4.95 -17.89
CA LEU A 558 -21.26 4.71 -18.58
C LEU A 558 -22.17 3.72 -17.86
N ALA A 559 -21.60 2.80 -17.08
CA ALA A 559 -22.41 1.86 -16.32
C ALA A 559 -23.14 2.53 -15.14
N LEU A 560 -22.59 3.62 -14.61
CA LEU A 560 -23.12 4.31 -13.42
C LEU A 560 -24.52 4.92 -13.66
N PRO A 561 -24.78 5.75 -14.70
CA PRO A 561 -26.12 6.28 -14.98
C PRO A 561 -27.20 5.21 -15.15
N ALA A 562 -26.86 4.08 -15.77
CA ALA A 562 -27.81 2.99 -15.96
C ALA A 562 -28.12 2.31 -14.62
N GLY A 563 -27.08 1.98 -13.85
CA GLY A 563 -27.23 1.37 -12.52
C GLY A 563 -28.04 2.24 -11.56
N PHE A 564 -27.75 3.55 -11.48
CA PHE A 564 -28.46 4.48 -10.60
C PHE A 564 -29.94 4.68 -10.97
N ARG A 565 -30.30 4.55 -12.26
CA ARG A 565 -31.69 4.60 -12.72
C ARG A 565 -32.44 3.28 -12.54
N GLY A 566 -31.74 2.19 -12.23
CA GLY A 566 -32.32 0.84 -12.19
C GLY A 566 -32.28 0.08 -13.51
N ASP A 567 -31.63 0.57 -14.56
CA ASP A 567 -31.44 -0.20 -15.80
C ASP A 567 -30.27 -1.17 -15.66
N PHE A 568 -30.52 -2.26 -14.91
CA PHE A 568 -29.49 -3.23 -14.52
C PHE A 568 -28.92 -3.99 -15.72
N GLY A 569 -29.75 -4.26 -16.74
CA GLY A 569 -29.32 -4.91 -17.98
C GLY A 569 -28.33 -4.05 -18.76
N ALA A 570 -28.63 -2.76 -18.96
CA ALA A 570 -27.70 -1.85 -19.63
C ALA A 570 -26.41 -1.65 -18.81
N ALA A 571 -26.52 -1.52 -17.48
CA ALA A 571 -25.36 -1.38 -16.61
C ALA A 571 -24.40 -2.59 -16.70
N LEU A 572 -24.93 -3.82 -16.59
CA LEU A 572 -24.14 -5.05 -16.75
C LEU A 572 -23.54 -5.17 -18.16
N GLY A 573 -24.24 -4.72 -19.19
CA GLY A 573 -23.72 -4.66 -20.56
C GLY A 573 -22.43 -3.86 -20.66
N TRP A 574 -22.39 -2.69 -19.99
CA TRP A 574 -21.19 -1.85 -19.92
C TRP A 574 -20.10 -2.47 -19.05
N PHE A 575 -20.42 -2.98 -17.85
CA PHE A 575 -19.42 -3.59 -16.98
C PHE A 575 -18.74 -4.83 -17.61
N ARG A 576 -19.49 -5.66 -18.35
CA ARG A 576 -18.93 -6.82 -19.07
C ARG A 576 -17.83 -6.45 -20.07
N ARG A 577 -17.91 -5.25 -20.66
CA ARG A 577 -16.90 -4.75 -21.60
C ARG A 577 -15.58 -4.42 -20.90
N ILE A 578 -15.61 -4.00 -19.64
CA ILE A 578 -14.41 -3.68 -18.85
C ILE A 578 -13.61 -4.95 -18.52
N PHE A 579 -14.31 -6.01 -18.08
CA PHE A 579 -13.65 -7.25 -17.65
C PHE A 579 -13.16 -8.14 -18.80
N ARG A 580 -13.72 -8.03 -20.01
CA ARG A 580 -13.25 -8.80 -21.19
C ARG A 580 -11.88 -8.38 -21.69
N ASP A 581 -11.56 -7.09 -21.58
CA ASP A 581 -10.33 -6.53 -22.13
C ASP A 581 -9.17 -6.56 -21.12
N ALA A 582 -9.42 -6.88 -19.84
CA ALA A 582 -8.43 -6.95 -18.76
C ALA A 582 -7.56 -8.23 -18.81
N ALA A 583 -6.98 -8.52 -19.99
CA ALA A 583 -6.18 -9.71 -20.26
C ALA A 583 -4.77 -9.70 -19.60
N ASP A 584 -4.43 -8.70 -18.79
CA ASP A 584 -3.25 -8.73 -17.92
C ASP A 584 -3.71 -9.10 -16.50
N ASP A 585 -3.27 -10.27 -16.02
CA ASP A 585 -3.62 -10.96 -14.75
C ASP A 585 -3.33 -10.17 -13.45
N ARG A 586 -3.12 -8.85 -13.48
CA ARG A 586 -2.64 -8.06 -12.33
C ARG A 586 -3.77 -7.27 -11.68
N PRO A 587 -4.09 -7.51 -10.39
CA PRO A 587 -5.16 -6.81 -9.69
C PRO A 587 -4.85 -5.32 -9.52
N LEU A 588 -5.88 -4.48 -9.65
CA LEU A 588 -5.79 -3.02 -9.43
C LEU A 588 -6.83 -2.55 -8.40
N PRO A 589 -6.54 -1.52 -7.58
CA PRO A 589 -7.49 -1.04 -6.56
C PRO A 589 -8.86 -0.63 -7.13
N GLN A 590 -8.89 -0.02 -8.31
CA GLN A 590 -10.12 0.50 -8.92
C GLN A 590 -11.03 -0.62 -9.46
N GLU A 591 -10.52 -1.85 -9.61
CA GLU A 591 -11.36 -3.00 -9.97
C GLU A 591 -12.31 -3.38 -8.84
N ALA A 592 -11.96 -3.08 -7.57
CA ALA A 592 -12.73 -3.47 -6.41
C ALA A 592 -14.16 -2.89 -6.44
N ILE A 593 -14.29 -1.60 -6.75
CA ILE A 593 -15.59 -0.92 -6.87
C ILE A 593 -16.36 -1.42 -8.10
N GLY A 594 -15.67 -1.76 -9.19
CA GLY A 594 -16.28 -2.37 -10.37
C GLY A 594 -16.93 -3.72 -10.05
N HIS A 595 -16.20 -4.60 -9.37
CA HIS A 595 -16.71 -5.89 -8.93
C HIS A 595 -17.87 -5.75 -7.93
N LEU A 596 -17.80 -4.81 -6.97
CA LEU A 596 -18.89 -4.53 -6.04
C LEU A 596 -20.16 -4.06 -6.75
N ASN A 597 -20.03 -3.16 -7.73
CA ASN A 597 -21.19 -2.67 -8.48
C ASN A 597 -21.83 -3.81 -9.29
N VAL A 598 -21.03 -4.68 -9.89
CA VAL A 598 -21.53 -5.85 -10.65
C VAL A 598 -22.21 -6.87 -9.74
N SER A 599 -21.69 -7.13 -8.55
CA SER A 599 -22.35 -8.05 -7.63
C SER A 599 -23.70 -7.52 -7.16
N ARG A 600 -23.82 -6.22 -6.83
CA ARG A 600 -25.10 -5.58 -6.51
C ARG A 600 -26.13 -5.75 -7.64
N LEU A 601 -25.72 -5.57 -8.90
CA LEU A 601 -26.59 -5.77 -10.06
C LEU A 601 -27.04 -7.23 -10.21
N HIS A 602 -26.14 -8.20 -10.00
CA HIS A 602 -26.49 -9.61 -9.98
C HIS A 602 -27.44 -9.97 -8.84
N LEU A 603 -27.29 -9.37 -7.65
CA LEU A 603 -28.22 -9.53 -6.53
C LEU A 603 -29.64 -9.07 -6.92
N TYR A 604 -29.77 -7.88 -7.52
CA TYR A 604 -31.08 -7.38 -7.95
C TYR A 604 -31.77 -8.28 -8.99
N ARG A 605 -30.99 -9.01 -9.79
CA ARG A 605 -31.48 -9.99 -10.78
C ARG A 605 -31.68 -11.40 -10.22
N GLY A 606 -31.34 -11.64 -8.95
CA GLY A 606 -31.41 -12.97 -8.33
C GLY A 606 -30.33 -13.95 -8.79
N GLU A 607 -29.28 -13.45 -9.46
CA GLU A 607 -28.17 -14.23 -9.99
C GLU A 607 -27.11 -14.47 -8.89
N LEU A 608 -27.52 -15.17 -7.81
CA LEU A 608 -26.75 -15.26 -6.56
C LEU A 608 -25.33 -15.82 -6.74
N ALA A 609 -25.13 -16.81 -7.61
CA ALA A 609 -23.80 -17.39 -7.85
C ALA A 609 -22.82 -16.39 -8.49
N ASP A 610 -23.30 -15.58 -9.44
CA ASP A 610 -22.48 -14.52 -10.05
C ASP A 610 -22.24 -13.37 -9.06
N ALA A 611 -23.24 -13.04 -8.24
CA ALA A 611 -23.09 -12.06 -7.16
C ALA A 611 -22.00 -12.47 -6.15
N GLU A 612 -22.01 -13.71 -5.67
CA GLU A 612 -20.99 -14.25 -4.73
C GLU A 612 -19.60 -14.14 -5.36
N LYS A 613 -19.42 -14.61 -6.59
CA LYS A 613 -18.14 -14.53 -7.31
C LYS A 613 -17.58 -13.11 -7.39
N HIS A 614 -18.44 -12.13 -7.71
CA HIS A 614 -18.01 -10.73 -7.80
C HIS A 614 -17.78 -10.10 -6.41
N LEU A 615 -18.53 -10.49 -5.38
CA LEU A 615 -18.26 -10.08 -3.99
C LEU A 615 -16.95 -10.62 -3.46
N GLU A 616 -16.64 -11.89 -3.73
CA GLU A 616 -15.35 -12.51 -3.40
C GLU A 616 -14.21 -11.69 -4.01
N ARG A 617 -14.29 -11.39 -5.31
CA ARG A 617 -13.25 -10.61 -5.98
C ARG A 617 -13.13 -9.17 -5.46
N SER A 618 -14.24 -8.51 -5.16
CA SER A 618 -14.21 -7.16 -4.59
C SER A 618 -13.57 -7.14 -3.19
N LEU A 619 -13.92 -8.13 -2.36
CA LEU A 619 -13.35 -8.32 -1.03
C LEU A 619 -11.83 -8.56 -1.10
N GLU A 620 -11.39 -9.44 -2.00
CA GLU A 620 -9.96 -9.71 -2.25
C GLU A 620 -9.18 -8.43 -2.53
N LEU A 621 -9.67 -7.62 -3.46
CA LEU A 621 -9.02 -6.37 -3.86
C LEU A 621 -9.05 -5.34 -2.72
N CYS A 622 -10.18 -5.21 -2.01
CA CYS A 622 -10.27 -4.30 -0.87
C CYS A 622 -9.26 -4.64 0.22
N GLN A 623 -9.09 -5.92 0.51
CA GLN A 623 -8.19 -6.33 1.57
C GLN A 623 -6.72 -6.32 1.13
N LEU A 624 -6.44 -6.70 -0.12
CA LEU A 624 -5.10 -6.61 -0.72
C LEU A 624 -4.58 -5.17 -0.68
N PHE A 625 -5.42 -4.20 -1.06
CA PHE A 625 -5.06 -2.80 -1.14
C PHE A 625 -5.44 -1.99 0.11
N GLY A 626 -5.97 -2.61 1.17
CA GLY A 626 -6.38 -1.90 2.39
C GLY A 626 -7.43 -0.80 2.17
N LEU A 627 -8.41 -1.04 1.29
CA LEU A 627 -9.50 -0.12 0.93
C LEU A 627 -10.61 -0.14 2.00
N ARG A 628 -10.32 0.37 3.20
CA ARG A 628 -11.21 0.28 4.37
C ARG A 628 -12.62 0.84 4.15
N SER A 629 -12.75 1.97 3.46
CA SER A 629 -14.05 2.59 3.17
C SER A 629 -14.89 1.72 2.24
N LEU A 630 -14.27 1.14 1.21
CA LEU A 630 -14.93 0.25 0.27
C LEU A 630 -15.25 -1.11 0.89
N LEU A 631 -14.41 -1.60 1.81
CA LEU A 631 -14.62 -2.83 2.55
C LEU A 631 -15.95 -2.80 3.33
N ALA A 632 -16.34 -1.66 3.88
CA ALA A 632 -17.63 -1.49 4.54
C ALA A 632 -18.82 -1.70 3.60
N GLU A 633 -18.73 -1.20 2.36
CA GLU A 633 -19.74 -1.42 1.32
C GLU A 633 -19.76 -2.87 0.82
N VAL A 634 -18.61 -3.54 0.76
CA VAL A 634 -18.52 -4.97 0.43
C VAL A 634 -19.23 -5.81 1.49
N PHE A 635 -19.03 -5.51 2.78
CA PHE A 635 -19.75 -6.19 3.86
C PHE A 635 -21.25 -5.92 3.83
N GLU A 636 -21.68 -4.69 3.51
CA GLU A 636 -23.10 -4.38 3.29
C GLU A 636 -23.70 -5.28 2.19
N ALA A 637 -23.00 -5.41 1.06
CA ALA A 637 -23.45 -6.22 -0.05
C ALA A 637 -23.44 -7.73 0.24
N TYR A 638 -22.53 -8.25 1.06
CA TYR A 638 -22.63 -9.60 1.61
C TYR A 638 -23.84 -9.76 2.53
N GLY A 639 -24.15 -8.78 3.37
CA GLY A 639 -25.37 -8.78 4.18
C GLY A 639 -26.63 -8.90 3.32
N ASN A 640 -26.67 -8.16 2.20
CA ASN A 640 -27.73 -8.27 1.20
C ASN A 640 -27.75 -9.65 0.54
N PHE A 641 -26.60 -10.18 0.12
CA PHE A 641 -26.49 -11.52 -0.46
C PHE A 641 -27.07 -12.59 0.47
N TYR A 642 -26.66 -12.61 1.74
CA TYR A 642 -27.14 -13.60 2.70
C TYR A 642 -28.63 -13.43 2.99
N ARG A 643 -29.13 -12.19 3.10
CA ARG A 643 -30.56 -11.91 3.22
C ARG A 643 -31.36 -12.51 2.06
N GLU A 644 -30.92 -12.27 0.82
CA GLU A 644 -31.58 -12.79 -0.38
C GLU A 644 -31.46 -14.32 -0.51
N SER A 645 -30.37 -14.91 -0.02
CA SER A 645 -30.20 -16.37 0.03
C SER A 645 -31.01 -17.06 1.14
N GLY A 646 -31.55 -16.29 2.09
CA GLY A 646 -32.33 -16.77 3.24
C GLY A 646 -31.49 -17.10 4.49
N ASP A 647 -30.19 -16.85 4.47
CA ASP A 647 -29.28 -17.05 5.61
C ASP A 647 -29.28 -15.82 6.54
N MET A 648 -30.29 -15.76 7.39
CA MET A 648 -30.53 -14.60 8.26
C MET A 648 -29.42 -14.35 9.28
N PRO A 649 -28.82 -15.37 9.93
CA PRO A 649 -27.70 -15.14 10.84
C PRO A 649 -26.48 -14.50 10.17
N HIS A 650 -26.06 -14.99 8.99
CA HIS A 650 -24.94 -14.37 8.27
C HIS A 650 -25.30 -12.97 7.75
N ALA A 651 -26.56 -12.73 7.36
CA ALA A 651 -27.00 -11.40 6.96
C ALA A 651 -26.82 -10.37 8.10
N GLU A 652 -27.26 -10.69 9.32
CA GLU A 652 -27.11 -9.83 10.50
C GLU A 652 -25.64 -9.57 10.82
N GLU A 653 -24.81 -10.63 10.82
CA GLU A 653 -23.37 -10.54 11.01
C GLU A 653 -22.71 -9.55 10.04
N TYR A 654 -22.97 -9.70 8.73
CA TYR A 654 -22.30 -8.87 7.72
C TYR A 654 -22.77 -7.41 7.77
N TYR A 655 -24.01 -7.14 8.18
CA TYR A 655 -24.45 -5.78 8.48
C TYR A 655 -23.74 -5.17 9.69
N GLU A 656 -23.43 -5.95 10.73
CA GLU A 656 -22.63 -5.49 11.86
C GLU A 656 -21.16 -5.23 11.47
N ARG A 657 -20.56 -6.10 10.65
CA ARG A 657 -19.21 -5.87 10.09
C ARG A 657 -19.16 -4.61 9.25
N SER A 658 -20.16 -4.38 8.42
CA SER A 658 -20.29 -3.15 7.62
C SER A 658 -20.37 -1.91 8.51
N LEU A 659 -21.21 -1.94 9.55
CA LEU A 659 -21.36 -0.83 10.49
C LEU A 659 -20.03 -0.48 11.17
N LYS A 660 -19.35 -1.48 11.73
CA LYS A 660 -18.05 -1.30 12.38
C LYS A 660 -16.99 -0.80 11.40
N ALA A 661 -16.97 -1.33 10.18
CA ALA A 661 -16.03 -0.90 9.15
C ALA A 661 -16.26 0.56 8.73
N TYR A 662 -17.51 1.04 8.69
CA TYR A 662 -17.77 2.47 8.47
C TYR A 662 -17.31 3.33 9.64
N GLU A 663 -17.50 2.88 10.88
CA GLU A 663 -17.00 3.58 12.08
C GLU A 663 -15.46 3.67 12.08
N ASP A 664 -14.78 2.55 11.81
CA ASP A 664 -13.31 2.47 11.70
C ASP A 664 -12.76 3.30 10.53
N ALA A 665 -13.57 3.53 9.50
CA ALA A 665 -13.23 4.36 8.35
C ALA A 665 -13.66 5.84 8.50
N GLU A 666 -14.25 6.21 9.65
CA GLU A 666 -14.79 7.55 9.92
C GLU A 666 -15.77 8.06 8.84
N VAL A 667 -16.53 7.14 8.23
CA VAL A 667 -17.52 7.47 7.19
C VAL A 667 -18.89 7.65 7.85
N ASP A 668 -19.57 8.76 7.55
CA ASP A 668 -20.94 8.97 8.01
C ASP A 668 -21.91 8.01 7.32
N ILE A 669 -22.41 7.04 8.08
CA ILE A 669 -23.37 6.02 7.62
C ILE A 669 -24.68 6.64 7.11
N ALA A 670 -25.05 7.86 7.54
CA ALA A 670 -26.24 8.52 7.01
C ALA A 670 -26.14 8.87 5.52
N SER A 671 -24.92 8.96 4.99
CA SER A 671 -24.65 9.14 3.55
C SER A 671 -24.69 7.84 2.73
N ARG A 672 -24.87 6.68 3.38
CA ARG A 672 -24.81 5.33 2.79
C ARG A 672 -26.15 4.59 2.94
N GLU A 673 -26.31 3.45 2.26
CA GLU A 673 -27.57 2.68 2.17
C GLU A 673 -27.76 1.65 3.30
N LEU A 674 -26.70 1.33 4.06
CA LEU A 674 -26.70 0.32 5.12
C LEU A 674 -27.91 0.38 6.07
N ASN A 675 -28.36 1.57 6.46
CA ASN A 675 -29.47 1.69 7.41
C ASN A 675 -30.82 1.33 6.77
N GLU A 676 -31.01 1.59 5.48
CA GLU A 676 -32.17 1.09 4.74
C GLU A 676 -32.14 -0.44 4.61
N GLU A 677 -30.98 -1.01 4.27
CA GLU A 677 -30.86 -2.45 4.10
C GLU A 677 -31.07 -3.22 5.41
N ARG A 678 -30.56 -2.69 6.52
CA ARG A 678 -30.83 -3.21 7.87
C ARG A 678 -32.30 -3.06 8.26
N ALA A 679 -32.96 -1.96 7.89
CA ALA A 679 -34.38 -1.79 8.15
C ALA A 679 -35.23 -2.80 7.37
N ARG A 680 -34.89 -3.06 6.09
CA ARG A 680 -35.51 -4.12 5.28
C ARG A 680 -35.29 -5.51 5.90
N PHE A 681 -34.07 -5.78 6.39
CA PHE A 681 -33.76 -7.01 7.12
C PHE A 681 -34.65 -7.20 8.36
N TYR A 682 -34.75 -6.20 9.24
CA TYR A 682 -35.62 -6.28 10.42
C TYR A 682 -37.10 -6.42 10.05
N LEU A 683 -37.53 -5.77 8.97
CA LEU A 683 -38.91 -5.90 8.48
C LEU A 683 -39.22 -7.33 8.03
N LEU A 684 -38.28 -8.01 7.37
CA LEU A 684 -38.40 -9.41 6.96
C LEU A 684 -38.48 -10.37 8.16
N GLN A 685 -37.84 -10.01 9.27
CA GLN A 685 -37.95 -10.70 10.57
C GLN A 685 -39.25 -10.35 11.35
N GLY A 686 -40.03 -9.37 10.87
CA GLY A 686 -41.22 -8.86 11.55
C GLY A 686 -40.94 -7.85 12.68
N ASP A 687 -39.69 -7.41 12.87
CA ASP A 687 -39.33 -6.38 13.87
C ASP A 687 -39.50 -4.97 13.29
N THR A 688 -40.76 -4.55 13.12
CA THR A 688 -41.09 -3.22 12.60
C THR A 688 -40.62 -2.08 13.51
N LYS A 689 -40.46 -2.34 14.82
CA LYS A 689 -40.03 -1.34 15.80
C LYS A 689 -38.58 -0.93 15.59
N ARG A 690 -37.67 -1.91 15.46
CA ARG A 690 -36.25 -1.64 15.15
C ARG A 690 -36.11 -0.97 13.80
N ALA A 691 -36.81 -1.49 12.78
CA ALA A 691 -36.80 -0.89 11.44
C ALA A 691 -37.23 0.59 11.48
N ARG A 692 -38.35 0.92 12.13
CA ARG A 692 -38.86 2.28 12.25
C ARG A 692 -37.90 3.21 12.99
N SER A 693 -37.35 2.75 14.12
CA SER A 693 -36.41 3.55 14.89
C SER A 693 -35.17 3.94 14.07
N LEU A 694 -34.67 2.99 13.28
CA LEU A 694 -33.50 3.20 12.43
C LEU A 694 -33.78 4.20 11.31
N ILE A 695 -34.88 4.02 10.58
CA ILE A 695 -35.26 4.88 9.45
C ILE A 695 -35.64 6.31 9.89
N ASN A 696 -36.35 6.47 11.01
CA ASN A 696 -36.65 7.82 11.51
C ASN A 696 -35.40 8.62 11.83
N LYS A 697 -34.39 7.97 12.46
CA LYS A 697 -33.10 8.60 12.73
C LYS A 697 -32.39 9.00 11.43
N LEU A 698 -32.38 8.09 10.45
CA LEU A 698 -31.78 8.33 9.14
C LEU A 698 -32.42 9.51 8.40
N ILE A 699 -33.75 9.61 8.39
CA ILE A 699 -34.50 10.72 7.77
C ILE A 699 -34.06 12.06 8.37
N THR A 700 -34.03 12.17 9.71
CA THR A 700 -33.59 13.42 10.38
C THR A 700 -32.17 13.80 9.99
N GLN A 701 -31.25 12.83 9.89
CA GLN A 701 -29.87 13.07 9.48
C GLN A 701 -29.79 13.57 8.03
N ARG A 702 -30.46 12.89 7.09
CA ARG A 702 -30.43 13.26 5.67
C ARG A 702 -31.12 14.59 5.35
N GLU A 703 -32.17 14.95 6.09
CA GLU A 703 -32.80 16.28 5.99
C GLU A 703 -31.81 17.40 6.34
N SER A 704 -30.97 17.20 7.36
CA SER A 704 -29.94 18.18 7.72
C SER A 704 -28.81 18.31 6.69
N GLN A 705 -28.61 17.27 5.87
CA GLN A 705 -27.56 17.20 4.85
C GLN A 705 -28.02 17.70 3.48
N GLY A 706 -29.33 17.90 3.26
CA GLY A 706 -29.86 18.26 1.95
C GLY A 706 -29.79 17.13 0.91
N ASN A 707 -29.70 15.86 1.33
CA ASN A 707 -29.68 14.71 0.44
C ASN A 707 -31.10 14.32 0.01
N THR A 708 -31.61 14.97 -1.04
CA THR A 708 -32.99 14.78 -1.52
C THR A 708 -33.30 13.34 -1.94
N LEU A 709 -32.41 12.71 -2.71
CA LEU A 709 -32.63 11.33 -3.17
C LEU A 709 -32.62 10.34 -2.01
N GLY A 710 -31.60 10.40 -1.15
CA GLY A 710 -31.53 9.55 0.03
C GLY A 710 -32.71 9.79 0.99
N LEU A 711 -33.24 11.00 1.05
CA LEU A 711 -34.44 11.27 1.83
C LEU A 711 -35.67 10.53 1.25
N ASN A 712 -35.80 10.48 -0.07
CA ASN A 712 -36.91 9.80 -0.74
C ASN A 712 -36.83 8.28 -0.57
N THR A 713 -35.65 7.67 -0.69
CA THR A 713 -35.47 6.22 -0.47
C THR A 713 -35.71 5.82 1.00
N ALA A 714 -35.28 6.65 1.96
CA ALA A 714 -35.59 6.42 3.38
C ALA A 714 -37.10 6.55 3.67
N ARG A 715 -37.79 7.50 3.05
CA ARG A 715 -39.25 7.66 3.14
C ARG A 715 -40.01 6.51 2.48
N LEU A 716 -39.48 5.94 1.40
CA LEU A 716 -40.01 4.74 0.78
C LEU A 716 -39.94 3.54 1.75
N CYS A 717 -38.79 3.35 2.42
CA CYS A 717 -38.66 2.32 3.46
C CYS A 717 -39.63 2.56 4.64
N LEU A 718 -39.81 3.82 5.06
CA LEU A 718 -40.80 4.18 6.09
C LEU A 718 -42.23 3.84 5.66
N ALA A 719 -42.60 4.06 4.40
CA ALA A 719 -43.91 3.71 3.85
C ALA A 719 -44.14 2.18 3.88
N HIS A 720 -43.10 1.38 3.61
CA HIS A 720 -43.17 -0.08 3.72
C HIS A 720 -43.39 -0.53 5.17
N ILE A 721 -42.71 0.12 6.13
CA ILE A 721 -42.90 -0.14 7.57
C ILE A 721 -44.29 0.29 8.03
N ASP A 722 -44.81 1.44 7.58
CA ASP A 722 -46.17 1.90 7.86
C ASP A 722 -47.21 0.89 7.38
N LEU A 723 -47.04 0.36 6.17
CA LEU A 723 -47.92 -0.65 5.60
C LEU A 723 -47.89 -1.96 6.41
N ALA A 724 -46.71 -2.43 6.80
CA ALA A 724 -46.56 -3.64 7.63
C ALA A 724 -47.19 -3.48 9.04
N GLU A 725 -47.25 -2.25 9.55
CA GLU A 725 -47.93 -1.91 10.81
C GLU A 725 -49.43 -1.60 10.64
N ASN A 726 -49.99 -1.75 9.43
CA ASN A 726 -51.36 -1.36 9.08
C ASN A 726 -51.69 0.13 9.36
N LYS A 727 -50.70 1.03 9.21
CA LYS A 727 -50.86 2.48 9.34
C LYS A 727 -51.10 3.11 7.97
N THR A 728 -52.34 3.04 7.50
CA THR A 728 -52.72 3.48 6.14
C THR A 728 -53.14 4.95 6.04
N ASP A 729 -53.33 5.63 7.17
CA ASP A 729 -53.76 7.04 7.19
C ASP A 729 -52.76 7.95 6.46
N GLY A 730 -53.22 8.61 5.39
CA GLY A 730 -52.38 9.49 4.58
C GLY A 730 -51.21 8.79 3.87
N LEU A 731 -51.19 7.46 3.83
CA LEU A 731 -50.12 6.68 3.21
C LEU A 731 -50.14 6.78 1.68
N PRO A 732 -51.29 6.65 0.98
CA PRO A 732 -51.34 6.80 -0.47
C PRO A 732 -50.83 8.16 -0.95
N GLU A 733 -51.19 9.28 -0.30
CA GLU A 733 -50.72 10.61 -0.71
C GLU A 733 -49.18 10.75 -0.58
N ARG A 734 -48.60 10.16 0.47
CA ARG A 734 -47.16 10.13 0.68
C ARG A 734 -46.45 9.26 -0.36
N ILE A 735 -46.99 8.09 -0.68
CA ILE A 735 -46.43 7.20 -1.72
C ILE A 735 -46.54 7.87 -3.09
N GLN A 736 -47.65 8.55 -3.40
CA GLN A 736 -47.82 9.22 -4.69
C GLN A 736 -46.75 10.31 -4.88
N THR A 737 -46.48 11.08 -3.83
CA THR A 737 -45.39 12.08 -3.85
C THR A 737 -44.04 11.43 -4.17
N LEU A 738 -43.76 10.24 -3.64
CA LEU A 738 -42.54 9.50 -3.94
C LEU A 738 -42.51 9.00 -5.40
N ILE A 739 -43.63 8.47 -5.91
CA ILE A 739 -43.74 8.04 -7.31
C ILE A 739 -43.43 9.21 -8.25
N ASP A 740 -44.04 10.38 -8.02
CA ASP A 740 -43.84 11.57 -8.84
C ASP A 740 -42.35 12.00 -8.82
N GLN A 741 -41.72 12.00 -7.64
CA GLN A 741 -40.31 12.34 -7.48
C GLN A 741 -39.37 11.34 -8.17
N PHE A 742 -39.65 10.03 -8.07
CA PHE A 742 -38.86 9.01 -8.75
C PHE A 742 -39.04 9.06 -10.27
N GLN A 743 -40.23 9.40 -10.76
CA GLN A 743 -40.49 9.62 -12.19
C GLN A 743 -39.73 10.85 -12.72
N GLU A 744 -39.75 11.97 -12.00
CA GLU A 744 -39.01 13.17 -12.36
C GLU A 744 -37.49 12.90 -12.45
N GLY A 745 -36.95 12.08 -11.54
CA GLY A 745 -35.54 11.71 -11.51
C GLY A 745 -35.15 10.49 -12.37
N ASN A 746 -36.11 9.82 -13.02
CA ASN A 746 -35.89 8.55 -13.74
C ASN A 746 -35.34 7.39 -12.87
N HIS A 747 -35.76 7.30 -11.62
CA HIS A 747 -35.40 6.22 -10.70
C HIS A 747 -36.35 5.03 -10.87
N TYR A 748 -36.19 4.28 -11.96
CA TYR A 748 -37.17 3.26 -12.39
C TYR A 748 -37.35 2.13 -11.38
N TYR A 749 -36.29 1.71 -10.67
CA TYR A 749 -36.41 0.66 -9.67
C TYR A 749 -37.19 1.15 -8.45
N ASP A 750 -36.85 2.33 -7.91
CA ASP A 750 -37.57 2.92 -6.77
C ASP A 750 -39.02 3.31 -7.12
N GLU A 751 -39.28 3.76 -8.35
CA GLU A 751 -40.62 3.96 -8.89
C GLU A 751 -41.43 2.65 -8.88
N CYS A 752 -40.79 1.54 -9.27
CA CYS A 752 -41.41 0.22 -9.27
C CYS A 752 -41.76 -0.23 -7.84
N LEU A 753 -40.82 -0.07 -6.89
CA LEU A 753 -41.04 -0.35 -5.47
C LEU A 753 -42.19 0.50 -4.90
N ALA A 754 -42.20 1.81 -5.16
CA ALA A 754 -43.24 2.72 -4.70
C ALA A 754 -44.61 2.39 -5.31
N SER A 755 -44.65 2.04 -6.60
CA SER A 755 -45.88 1.62 -7.29
C SER A 755 -46.44 0.32 -6.69
N MET A 756 -45.58 -0.64 -6.34
CA MET A 756 -46.02 -1.86 -5.65
C MET A 756 -46.58 -1.56 -4.25
N LEU A 757 -45.92 -0.69 -3.47
CA LEU A 757 -46.45 -0.28 -2.17
C LEU A 757 -47.79 0.46 -2.29
N MET A 758 -47.97 1.29 -3.32
CA MET A 758 -49.24 1.92 -3.61
C MET A 758 -50.32 0.90 -3.91
N ALA A 759 -50.01 -0.09 -4.75
CA ALA A 759 -50.93 -1.16 -5.08
C ALA A 759 -51.33 -1.96 -3.83
N GLU A 760 -50.38 -2.30 -2.95
CA GLU A 760 -50.68 -2.98 -1.69
C GLU A 760 -51.56 -2.13 -0.75
N ALA A 761 -51.33 -0.81 -0.69
CA ALA A 761 -52.06 0.11 0.18
C ALA A 761 -53.52 0.33 -0.30
N LEU A 762 -53.75 0.29 -1.61
CA LEU A 762 -55.08 0.48 -2.22
C LEU A 762 -55.82 -0.83 -2.50
N PHE A 763 -55.21 -1.99 -2.24
CA PHE A 763 -55.81 -3.27 -2.60
C PHE A 763 -57.02 -3.60 -1.72
N ASP A 764 -58.19 -3.60 -2.35
CA ASP A 764 -59.45 -4.11 -1.82
C ASP A 764 -59.93 -5.26 -2.74
N PRO A 765 -60.09 -6.50 -2.25
CA PRO A 765 -60.61 -7.62 -3.05
C PRO A 765 -61.96 -7.34 -3.72
N ASP A 766 -62.78 -6.48 -3.11
CA ASP A 766 -64.10 -6.10 -3.63
C ASP A 766 -64.01 -4.94 -4.66
N LYS A 767 -62.87 -4.23 -4.72
CA LYS A 767 -62.61 -3.08 -5.61
C LYS A 767 -61.17 -3.07 -6.16
N PRO A 768 -60.74 -4.11 -6.91
CA PRO A 768 -59.36 -4.22 -7.40
C PRO A 768 -58.98 -3.12 -8.41
N THR A 769 -59.95 -2.37 -8.93
CA THR A 769 -59.75 -1.33 -9.94
C THR A 769 -58.85 -0.18 -9.48
N GLU A 770 -58.76 0.11 -8.18
CA GLU A 770 -57.94 1.22 -7.66
C GLU A 770 -56.43 0.89 -7.63
N ALA A 771 -56.06 -0.36 -7.35
CA ALA A 771 -54.67 -0.82 -7.35
C ALA A 771 -54.12 -1.09 -8.77
N ARG A 772 -55.02 -1.36 -9.73
CA ARG A 772 -54.67 -1.81 -11.08
C ARG A 772 -53.66 -0.92 -11.84
N PRO A 773 -53.79 0.42 -11.90
CA PRO A 773 -52.84 1.26 -12.64
C PRO A 773 -51.40 1.12 -12.14
N TYR A 774 -51.23 0.91 -10.84
CA TYR A 774 -49.91 0.76 -10.23
C TYR A 774 -49.31 -0.63 -10.47
N ILE A 775 -50.14 -1.68 -10.48
CA ILE A 775 -49.69 -3.03 -10.88
C ILE A 775 -49.30 -3.06 -12.37
N ASP A 776 -50.10 -2.43 -13.24
CA ASP A 776 -49.74 -2.28 -14.66
C ASP A 776 -48.37 -1.61 -14.82
N ARG A 777 -48.10 -0.59 -13.99
CA ARG A 777 -46.80 0.10 -13.98
C ARG A 777 -45.67 -0.78 -13.45
N VAL A 778 -45.91 -1.56 -12.41
CA VAL A 778 -44.94 -2.54 -11.88
C VAL A 778 -44.56 -3.56 -12.96
N LEU A 779 -45.54 -4.13 -13.66
CA LEU A 779 -45.31 -5.10 -14.73
C LEU A 779 -44.55 -4.48 -15.91
N ASP A 780 -44.90 -3.26 -16.32
CA ASP A 780 -44.21 -2.53 -17.38
C ASP A 780 -42.75 -2.25 -17.05
N LEU A 781 -42.47 -1.74 -15.84
CA LEU A 781 -41.10 -1.46 -15.40
C LEU A 781 -40.29 -2.75 -15.23
N SER A 782 -40.88 -3.80 -14.66
CA SER A 782 -40.20 -5.09 -14.47
C SER A 782 -39.80 -5.71 -15.80
N ALA A 783 -40.70 -5.71 -16.79
CA ALA A 783 -40.43 -6.25 -18.12
C ALA A 783 -39.40 -5.42 -18.91
N ARG A 784 -39.31 -4.11 -18.66
CA ARG A 784 -38.35 -3.23 -19.37
C ARG A 784 -36.93 -3.30 -18.80
N PHE A 785 -36.80 -3.50 -17.49
CA PHE A 785 -35.53 -3.33 -16.76
C PHE A 785 -35.08 -4.60 -16.00
N ASP A 786 -35.66 -5.76 -16.33
CA ASP A 786 -35.32 -7.07 -15.77
C ASP A 786 -35.52 -7.19 -14.25
N TYR A 787 -36.65 -6.72 -13.70
CA TYR A 787 -36.97 -6.84 -12.26
C TYR A 787 -37.68 -8.15 -11.89
N ASP A 788 -37.65 -9.15 -12.77
CA ASP A 788 -38.41 -10.40 -12.64
C ASP A 788 -38.14 -11.14 -11.34
N TYR A 789 -36.89 -11.17 -10.86
CA TYR A 789 -36.55 -11.81 -9.60
C TYR A 789 -37.33 -11.19 -8.43
N TRP A 790 -37.27 -9.85 -8.30
CA TRP A 790 -38.01 -9.14 -7.25
C TRP A 790 -39.53 -9.28 -7.42
N LEU A 791 -40.04 -9.18 -8.66
CA LEU A 791 -41.47 -9.30 -8.95
C LEU A 791 -42.01 -10.68 -8.56
N ARG A 792 -41.27 -11.77 -8.83
CA ARG A 792 -41.63 -13.13 -8.40
C ARG A 792 -41.75 -13.22 -6.88
N GLN A 793 -40.85 -12.57 -6.12
CA GLN A 793 -40.95 -12.52 -4.65
C GLN A 793 -42.21 -11.77 -4.20
N GLN A 794 -42.58 -10.67 -4.85
CA GLN A 794 -43.83 -9.95 -4.54
C GLN A 794 -45.07 -10.79 -4.86
N ILE A 795 -45.08 -11.50 -5.99
CA ILE A 795 -46.17 -12.41 -6.37
C ILE A 795 -46.36 -13.51 -5.32
N ARG A 796 -45.27 -14.10 -4.82
CA ARG A 796 -45.32 -15.11 -3.75
C ARG A 796 -45.78 -14.54 -2.41
N ARG A 797 -45.39 -13.31 -2.09
CA ARG A 797 -45.75 -12.63 -0.82
C ARG A 797 -47.21 -12.19 -0.80
N ARG A 798 -47.74 -11.68 -1.92
CA ARG A 798 -49.11 -11.15 -2.06
C ARG A 798 -49.86 -11.75 -3.25
N PRO A 799 -50.05 -13.09 -3.29
CA PRO A 799 -50.70 -13.75 -4.43
C PRO A 799 -52.17 -13.33 -4.58
N ASP A 800 -52.79 -12.80 -3.52
CA ASP A 800 -54.13 -12.23 -3.52
C ASP A 800 -54.29 -11.08 -4.52
N ILE A 801 -53.28 -10.21 -4.62
CA ILE A 801 -53.30 -9.07 -5.56
C ILE A 801 -53.28 -9.57 -7.00
N PHE A 802 -52.38 -10.51 -7.29
CA PHE A 802 -52.10 -10.98 -8.64
C PHE A 802 -53.09 -12.04 -9.16
N LYS A 803 -53.92 -12.63 -8.29
CA LYS A 803 -54.95 -13.63 -8.67
C LYS A 803 -56.27 -13.04 -9.17
N THR A 804 -56.46 -11.73 -9.05
CA THR A 804 -57.66 -11.08 -9.58
C THR A 804 -57.72 -11.25 -11.10
N GLU A 805 -58.89 -11.58 -11.65
CA GLU A 805 -59.06 -11.92 -13.07
C GLU A 805 -58.45 -10.86 -14.00
N GLU A 806 -58.67 -9.58 -13.68
CA GLU A 806 -58.15 -8.44 -14.46
C GLU A 806 -56.61 -8.32 -14.45
N ILE A 807 -55.94 -8.72 -13.37
CA ILE A 807 -54.47 -8.64 -13.24
C ILE A 807 -53.84 -9.92 -13.81
N ALA A 808 -54.46 -11.08 -13.55
CA ALA A 808 -53.98 -12.37 -14.01
C ALA A 808 -53.89 -12.46 -15.54
N GLU A 809 -54.83 -11.84 -16.27
CA GLU A 809 -54.81 -11.76 -17.74
C GLU A 809 -53.59 -11.01 -18.31
N ARG A 810 -52.93 -10.17 -17.51
CA ARG A 810 -51.79 -9.35 -17.94
C ARG A 810 -50.44 -9.91 -17.50
N LEU A 811 -50.44 -10.92 -16.63
CA LEU A 811 -49.21 -11.57 -16.20
C LEU A 811 -48.61 -12.38 -17.37
N PRO A 812 -47.30 -12.24 -17.62
CA PRO A 812 -46.55 -13.18 -18.45
C PRO A 812 -46.82 -14.64 -18.05
N PHE A 813 -46.80 -15.55 -19.03
CA PHE A 813 -47.11 -16.97 -18.82
C PHE A 813 -46.21 -17.63 -17.76
N ASP A 814 -44.94 -17.27 -17.75
CA ASP A 814 -43.92 -17.75 -16.81
C ASP A 814 -44.06 -17.20 -15.39
N LEU A 815 -44.86 -16.13 -15.19
CA LEU A 815 -45.23 -15.59 -13.88
C LEU A 815 -46.60 -16.09 -13.41
N THR A 816 -47.46 -16.56 -14.32
CA THR A 816 -48.74 -17.18 -13.95
C THR A 816 -48.53 -18.54 -13.27
N GLU A 817 -47.48 -19.27 -13.63
CA GLU A 817 -47.08 -20.52 -12.96
C GLU A 817 -46.77 -20.28 -11.46
N GLU A 818 -46.16 -19.14 -11.11
CA GLU A 818 -45.83 -18.76 -9.71
C GLU A 818 -47.09 -18.54 -8.84
N LEU A 819 -48.23 -18.17 -9.43
CA LEU A 819 -49.50 -18.01 -8.69
C LEU A 819 -50.08 -19.34 -8.20
N THR A 820 -49.73 -20.42 -8.93
CA THR A 820 -50.21 -21.78 -8.70
C THR A 820 -49.19 -22.66 -8.00
N ALA A 821 -47.92 -22.24 -7.99
CA ALA A 821 -46.90 -22.85 -7.16
C ALA A 821 -47.40 -22.80 -5.70
N VAL A 822 -47.53 -23.98 -5.08
CA VAL A 822 -47.55 -24.06 -3.61
C VAL A 822 -46.30 -23.29 -3.18
N PRO A 823 -46.35 -22.40 -2.17
CA PRO A 823 -45.13 -21.83 -1.66
C PRO A 823 -44.26 -23.02 -1.27
N GLU A 824 -43.28 -23.35 -2.12
CA GLU A 824 -42.13 -24.08 -1.65
C GLU A 824 -41.69 -23.21 -0.50
N LYS A 825 -41.83 -23.73 0.72
CA LYS A 825 -40.95 -23.32 1.81
C LYS A 825 -39.62 -23.25 1.10
N ALA A 826 -39.10 -22.02 0.89
CA ALA A 826 -37.92 -21.79 0.08
C ALA A 826 -37.02 -22.96 0.43
N THR A 827 -36.73 -23.83 -0.53
CA THR A 827 -35.78 -24.90 -0.26
C THR A 827 -34.51 -24.13 -0.04
N SER A 828 -34.30 -23.74 1.22
CA SER A 828 -33.04 -23.30 1.72
C SER A 828 -32.11 -24.36 1.15
N PRO A 829 -31.06 -23.99 0.41
CA PRO A 829 -29.93 -24.90 0.35
C PRO A 829 -29.72 -25.38 1.78
N ALA A 830 -29.56 -26.69 1.98
CA ALA A 830 -29.49 -27.28 3.31
C ALA A 830 -28.30 -26.67 4.06
N VAL A 831 -28.51 -25.51 4.66
CA VAL A 831 -27.61 -24.87 5.58
C VAL A 831 -27.96 -25.52 6.90
N VAL A 832 -27.00 -26.31 7.37
CA VAL A 832 -26.95 -26.79 8.74
C VAL A 832 -27.02 -25.53 9.60
N SER A 833 -28.21 -25.22 10.13
CA SER A 833 -28.38 -24.24 11.18
C SER A 833 -27.76 -24.82 12.45
N GLU A 834 -26.46 -24.66 12.58
CA GLU A 834 -25.85 -24.53 13.89
C GLU A 834 -26.03 -23.08 14.31
N ALA A 835 -26.48 -22.86 15.55
CA ALA A 835 -26.67 -21.53 16.11
C ALA A 835 -25.41 -20.69 15.87
N ALA A 836 -25.56 -19.51 15.28
CA ALA A 836 -24.44 -18.63 14.97
C ALA A 836 -23.64 -18.35 16.24
N GLY A 837 -22.45 -18.95 16.29
CA GLY A 837 -21.45 -18.64 17.30
C GLY A 837 -20.93 -17.20 17.13
N PRO A 838 -20.13 -16.71 18.08
CA PRO A 838 -19.52 -15.40 17.97
C PRO A 838 -18.68 -15.25 16.68
N ILE A 839 -18.81 -14.10 16.02
CA ILE A 839 -18.16 -13.75 14.75
C ILE A 839 -16.62 -13.76 14.90
N THR A 840 -15.92 -14.60 14.12
CA THR A 840 -14.45 -14.70 14.18
C THR A 840 -13.78 -14.85 12.82
N ASP A 841 -12.67 -14.17 12.58
CA ASP A 841 -11.85 -14.29 11.36
C ASP A 841 -11.19 -15.68 11.22
N LEU A 842 -11.03 -16.39 12.35
CA LEU A 842 -10.51 -17.76 12.38
C LEU A 842 -11.02 -18.53 13.60
N THR A 843 -11.58 -19.71 13.35
CA THR A 843 -11.98 -20.68 14.37
C THR A 843 -10.94 -21.78 14.49
N VAL A 844 -10.57 -22.11 15.73
CA VAL A 844 -9.57 -23.12 16.09
C VAL A 844 -10.19 -24.09 17.09
N ASN A 845 -10.52 -25.27 16.60
CA ASN A 845 -11.06 -26.36 17.40
C ASN A 845 -9.94 -27.32 17.79
N VAL A 846 -9.72 -27.48 19.10
CA VAL A 846 -8.68 -28.35 19.68
C VAL A 846 -9.24 -29.33 20.72
N LEU A 847 -10.51 -29.23 21.14
CA LEU A 847 -11.17 -30.23 22.00
C LEU A 847 -11.85 -31.30 21.15
N GLY A 848 -11.12 -32.36 20.81
CA GLY A 848 -11.44 -33.36 19.79
C GLY A 848 -10.42 -33.33 18.64
N PRO A 849 -10.79 -33.82 17.44
CA PRO A 849 -9.94 -33.72 16.26
C PRO A 849 -9.69 -32.26 15.89
N VAL A 850 -8.42 -31.90 15.61
CA VAL A 850 -8.05 -30.53 15.29
C VAL A 850 -8.73 -30.08 13.99
N GLN A 851 -9.54 -29.03 14.08
CA GLN A 851 -10.18 -28.39 12.92
C GLN A 851 -9.91 -26.89 12.97
N ILE A 852 -9.41 -26.33 11.86
CA ILE A 852 -9.11 -24.91 11.73
C ILE A 852 -9.77 -24.41 10.46
N PHE A 853 -10.53 -23.33 10.56
CA PHE A 853 -11.27 -22.78 9.43
C PHE A 853 -11.61 -21.31 9.65
N ARG A 854 -11.76 -20.55 8.56
CA ARG A 854 -12.22 -19.15 8.62
C ARG A 854 -13.74 -19.04 8.55
N ASP A 855 -14.34 -19.95 7.80
CA ASP A 855 -15.77 -20.07 7.62
C ASP A 855 -16.17 -21.48 8.08
N PRO A 856 -17.05 -21.61 9.09
CA PRO A 856 -17.54 -22.90 9.57
C PRO A 856 -18.12 -23.79 8.46
N SER A 857 -18.67 -23.19 7.39
CA SER A 857 -19.22 -23.90 6.24
C SER A 857 -18.16 -24.39 5.25
N LYS A 858 -16.92 -23.86 5.31
CA LYS A 858 -15.81 -24.16 4.39
C LYS A 858 -14.53 -24.52 5.16
N PRO A 859 -14.42 -25.71 5.78
CA PRO A 859 -13.23 -26.11 6.51
C PRO A 859 -12.00 -26.25 5.61
N PHE A 860 -10.80 -25.97 6.16
CA PHE A 860 -9.56 -26.14 5.41
C PHE A 860 -9.38 -27.59 4.95
N ALA A 861 -8.85 -27.76 3.74
CA ALA A 861 -8.55 -29.08 3.21
C ALA A 861 -7.49 -29.77 4.09
N PRO A 862 -7.57 -31.10 4.33
CA PRO A 862 -6.62 -31.80 5.20
C PRO A 862 -5.15 -31.68 4.78
N ASP A 863 -4.90 -31.44 3.49
CA ASP A 863 -3.59 -31.23 2.87
C ASP A 863 -3.08 -29.78 2.93
N ALA A 864 -3.86 -28.83 3.45
CA ALA A 864 -3.47 -27.42 3.56
C ALA A 864 -2.23 -27.20 4.43
N TRP A 865 -2.00 -28.06 5.42
CA TRP A 865 -0.85 -28.01 6.30
C TRP A 865 0.32 -28.80 5.71
N THR A 866 1.27 -28.09 5.09
CA THR A 866 2.46 -28.68 4.45
C THR A 866 3.24 -29.63 5.38
N THR A 867 3.26 -29.33 6.69
CA THR A 867 3.89 -30.16 7.71
C THR A 867 3.00 -30.31 8.93
N ARG A 868 3.12 -31.42 9.65
CA ARG A 868 2.45 -31.61 10.94
C ARG A 868 2.92 -30.57 11.98
N ARG A 869 4.23 -30.31 12.03
CA ARG A 869 4.86 -29.39 12.98
C ARG A 869 4.34 -27.96 12.85
N SER A 870 4.07 -27.46 11.64
CA SER A 870 3.49 -26.13 11.45
C SER A 870 2.09 -26.02 12.10
N ARG A 871 1.23 -27.02 11.91
CA ARG A 871 -0.09 -27.05 12.58
C ARG A 871 0.04 -27.08 14.09
N ASP A 872 0.91 -27.94 14.61
CA ASP A 872 1.05 -28.15 16.05
C ASP A 872 1.63 -26.90 16.75
N ILE A 873 2.59 -26.19 16.12
CA ILE A 873 3.06 -24.87 16.57
C ILE A 873 1.92 -23.84 16.59
N PHE A 874 1.10 -23.79 15.55
CA PHE A 874 -0.03 -22.86 15.49
C PHE A 874 -1.04 -23.11 16.63
N CYS A 875 -1.43 -24.36 16.85
CA CYS A 875 -2.31 -24.74 17.97
C CYS A 875 -1.69 -24.39 19.33
N TYR A 876 -0.38 -24.56 19.50
CA TYR A 876 0.32 -24.16 20.72
C TYR A 876 0.23 -22.65 20.96
N ILE A 877 0.46 -21.82 19.93
CA ILE A 877 0.30 -20.36 20.03
C ILE A 877 -1.15 -19.99 20.35
N ALA A 878 -2.10 -20.55 19.60
CA ALA A 878 -3.54 -20.23 19.71
C ALA A 878 -4.12 -20.56 21.08
N THR A 879 -3.58 -21.56 21.77
CA THR A 879 -4.05 -22.01 23.08
C THR A 879 -3.17 -21.51 24.23
N SER A 880 -2.12 -20.75 23.95
CA SER A 880 -1.24 -20.17 24.98
C SER A 880 -1.85 -18.93 25.62
N LYS A 881 -1.39 -18.58 26.82
CA LYS A 881 -1.87 -17.39 27.54
C LYS A 881 -1.66 -16.13 26.70
N ASN A 882 -2.71 -15.30 26.58
CA ASN A 882 -2.74 -14.12 25.70
C ASN A 882 -2.44 -14.42 24.22
N ARG A 883 -2.54 -15.69 23.80
CA ARG A 883 -2.26 -16.16 22.43
C ARG A 883 -0.87 -15.73 21.95
N ARG A 884 0.10 -15.72 22.86
CA ARG A 884 1.46 -15.19 22.66
C ARG A 884 2.51 -16.12 23.24
N VAL A 885 3.56 -16.41 22.47
CA VAL A 885 4.65 -17.31 22.86
C VAL A 885 5.99 -16.74 22.40
N ALA A 886 6.99 -16.72 23.29
CA ALA A 886 8.35 -16.30 22.96
C ALA A 886 9.00 -17.26 21.95
N LYS A 887 9.85 -16.73 21.06
CA LYS A 887 10.58 -17.52 20.05
C LYS A 887 11.35 -18.69 20.69
N ASP A 888 12.11 -18.40 21.74
CA ASP A 888 12.95 -19.41 22.42
C ASP A 888 12.10 -20.55 23.00
N VAL A 889 10.93 -20.23 23.55
CA VAL A 889 9.98 -21.24 24.06
C VAL A 889 9.46 -22.13 22.94
N LEU A 890 9.17 -21.57 21.74
CA LEU A 890 8.77 -22.38 20.59
C LEU A 890 9.90 -23.30 20.12
N ILE A 891 11.14 -22.79 20.09
CA ILE A 891 12.32 -23.57 19.71
C ILE A 891 12.53 -24.72 20.71
N ASP A 892 12.55 -24.42 22.00
CA ASP A 892 12.74 -25.42 23.06
C ASP A 892 11.66 -26.50 23.05
N THR A 893 10.43 -26.14 22.70
CA THR A 893 9.29 -27.08 22.67
C THR A 893 9.32 -27.99 21.44
N PHE A 894 9.61 -27.47 20.25
CA PHE A 894 9.43 -28.19 18.98
C PHE A 894 10.73 -28.66 18.31
N TRP A 895 11.88 -28.20 18.80
CA TRP A 895 13.22 -28.62 18.40
C TRP A 895 14.11 -28.88 19.63
N PRO A 896 13.69 -29.75 20.56
CA PRO A 896 14.48 -30.05 21.74
C PRO A 896 15.82 -30.69 21.32
N GLU A 897 16.92 -30.19 21.89
CA GLU A 897 18.27 -30.75 21.71
C GLU A 897 18.82 -30.72 20.26
N GLU A 898 18.20 -29.96 19.35
CA GLU A 898 18.70 -29.76 17.98
C GLU A 898 19.82 -28.70 17.92
N ASP A 899 20.72 -28.81 16.93
CA ASP A 899 21.79 -27.84 16.71
C ASP A 899 21.22 -26.48 16.23
N PRO A 900 21.74 -25.33 16.72
CA PRO A 900 21.31 -23.99 16.29
C PRO A 900 21.25 -23.80 14.76
N ALA A 901 22.17 -24.39 14.00
CA ALA A 901 22.18 -24.30 12.54
C ALA A 901 21.00 -25.05 11.88
N ILE A 902 20.54 -26.16 12.48
CA ILE A 902 19.37 -26.91 12.03
C ILE A 902 18.10 -26.14 12.36
N ILE A 903 18.04 -25.51 13.53
CA ILE A 903 16.93 -24.66 13.96
C ILE A 903 16.78 -23.46 13.01
N GLU A 904 17.84 -22.70 12.76
CA GLU A 904 17.81 -21.53 11.87
C GLU A 904 17.34 -21.90 10.46
N LYS A 905 17.77 -23.07 9.95
CA LYS A 905 17.38 -23.55 8.62
C LYS A 905 15.91 -23.98 8.50
N ASN A 906 15.26 -24.41 9.59
CA ASN A 906 13.93 -25.02 9.53
C ASN A 906 12.83 -24.19 10.21
N PHE A 907 13.18 -23.33 11.18
CA PHE A 907 12.21 -22.59 11.98
C PHE A 907 11.39 -21.61 11.14
N HIS A 908 12.04 -20.68 10.43
CA HIS A 908 11.37 -19.67 9.61
C HIS A 908 10.57 -20.29 8.43
N PRO A 909 11.09 -21.30 7.70
CA PRO A 909 10.27 -22.04 6.75
C PRO A 909 9.03 -22.69 7.36
N THR A 910 9.13 -23.20 8.59
CA THR A 910 7.96 -23.77 9.30
C THR A 910 6.90 -22.71 9.59
N ILE A 911 7.29 -21.52 10.06
CA ILE A 911 6.35 -20.40 10.25
C ILE A 911 5.75 -19.93 8.92
N SER A 912 6.55 -19.86 7.84
CA SER A 912 6.06 -19.56 6.49
C SER A 912 5.01 -20.60 6.04
N HIS A 913 5.24 -21.88 6.31
CA HIS A 913 4.23 -22.92 6.05
C HIS A 913 2.95 -22.75 6.86
N ILE A 914 3.01 -22.24 8.11
CA ILE A 914 1.79 -21.89 8.86
C ILE A 914 1.01 -20.80 8.14
N ARG A 915 1.69 -19.72 7.75
CA ARG A 915 1.07 -18.61 7.01
C ARG A 915 0.46 -19.11 5.70
N LYS A 916 1.19 -19.92 4.93
CA LYS A 916 0.69 -20.53 3.68
C LYS A 916 -0.53 -21.42 3.93
N ALA A 917 -0.52 -22.24 4.99
CA ALA A 917 -1.63 -23.12 5.35
C ALA A 917 -2.91 -22.38 5.72
N LEU A 918 -2.81 -21.36 6.60
CA LEU A 918 -3.95 -20.53 7.03
C LEU A 918 -4.54 -19.69 5.89
N ASN A 919 -3.79 -19.57 4.79
CA ASN A 919 -4.16 -18.87 3.57
C ASN A 919 -4.46 -19.81 2.39
N SER A 920 -4.46 -21.13 2.61
CA SER A 920 -4.59 -22.13 1.55
C SER A 920 -6.01 -22.19 1.01
N ARG A 921 -6.14 -22.08 -0.33
CA ARG A 921 -7.43 -22.05 -1.05
C ARG A 921 -8.40 -21.01 -0.49
N GLN A 922 -7.87 -20.01 0.21
CA GLN A 922 -8.63 -18.87 0.67
C GLN A 922 -8.52 -17.79 -0.40
N PRO A 923 -9.64 -17.14 -0.76
CA PRO A 923 -9.62 -16.04 -1.72
C PRO A 923 -8.72 -14.91 -1.23
N PHE A 924 -8.70 -14.65 0.09
CA PHE A 924 -7.86 -13.60 0.69
C PHE A 924 -6.79 -14.12 1.64
N LYS A 925 -5.56 -13.60 1.51
CA LYS A 925 -4.45 -13.91 2.41
C LYS A 925 -4.41 -12.95 3.61
N GLN A 926 -4.55 -13.49 4.82
CA GLN A 926 -4.44 -12.75 6.09
C GLN A 926 -3.19 -13.17 6.84
N ASN A 927 -2.55 -12.21 7.50
CA ASN A 927 -1.48 -12.50 8.44
C ASN A 927 -2.07 -12.75 9.84
N PHE A 928 -2.44 -14.00 10.12
CA PHE A 928 -2.97 -14.40 11.43
C PHE A 928 -1.90 -14.46 12.53
N ILE A 929 -0.61 -14.44 12.18
CA ILE A 929 0.49 -14.58 13.15
C ILE A 929 1.50 -13.46 12.96
N VAL A 930 1.55 -12.57 13.95
CA VAL A 930 2.50 -11.46 14.00
C VAL A 930 3.65 -11.77 14.95
N PHE A 931 4.83 -11.29 14.62
CA PHE A 931 6.01 -11.33 15.50
C PHE A 931 6.19 -9.95 16.14
N ARG A 932 6.11 -9.88 17.49
CA ARG A 932 6.24 -8.62 18.24
C ARG A 932 6.98 -8.84 19.56
N ASP A 933 8.00 -8.02 19.79
CA ASP A 933 8.83 -8.01 21.00
C ASP A 933 9.34 -9.43 21.37
N GLY A 934 9.97 -10.11 20.41
CA GLY A 934 10.58 -11.44 20.60
C GLY A 934 9.59 -12.62 20.66
N ALA A 935 8.31 -12.40 20.40
CA ALA A 935 7.27 -13.41 20.53
C ALA A 935 6.33 -13.46 19.31
N TYR A 936 5.88 -14.66 18.97
CA TYR A 936 4.79 -14.87 18.04
C TYR A 936 3.46 -14.79 18.78
N GLN A 937 2.49 -14.12 18.17
CA GLN A 937 1.14 -14.06 18.68
C GLN A 937 0.12 -14.08 17.56
N LEU A 938 -1.09 -14.52 17.90
CA LEU A 938 -2.23 -14.30 17.02
C LEU A 938 -2.44 -12.79 16.81
N ASN A 939 -2.72 -12.38 15.57
CA ASN A 939 -2.81 -10.98 15.20
C ASN A 939 -3.95 -10.29 15.97
N PRO A 940 -3.67 -9.34 16.88
CA PRO A 940 -4.70 -8.74 17.73
C PRO A 940 -5.71 -7.87 16.97
N GLU A 941 -5.44 -7.56 15.69
CA GLU A 941 -6.35 -6.83 14.81
C GLU A 941 -7.45 -7.74 14.23
N LEU A 942 -7.37 -9.06 14.45
CA LEU A 942 -8.33 -10.07 14.00
C LEU A 942 -9.08 -10.71 15.17
N THR A 943 -10.26 -11.26 14.91
CA THR A 943 -11.08 -11.98 15.90
C THR A 943 -10.86 -13.50 15.78
N PHE A 944 -10.74 -14.20 16.92
CA PHE A 944 -10.51 -15.66 16.92
C PHE A 944 -11.41 -16.36 17.93
N MET A 945 -11.93 -17.52 17.52
CA MET A 945 -12.64 -18.45 18.39
C MET A 945 -11.74 -19.65 18.65
N VAL A 946 -11.49 -19.94 19.92
CA VAL A 946 -10.74 -21.13 20.34
C VAL A 946 -11.62 -21.91 21.30
N ASP A 947 -12.02 -23.12 20.94
CA ASP A 947 -12.98 -23.90 21.73
C ASP A 947 -12.50 -24.17 23.17
N ALA A 948 -11.19 -24.37 23.36
CA ALA A 948 -10.58 -24.47 24.68
C ALA A 948 -10.80 -23.22 25.57
N GLU A 949 -10.69 -22.02 25.00
CA GLU A 949 -10.93 -20.78 25.75
C GLU A 949 -12.43 -20.58 26.07
N GLU A 950 -13.31 -21.02 25.15
CA GLU A 950 -14.77 -20.96 25.36
C GLU A 950 -15.22 -21.93 26.46
N PHE A 951 -14.60 -23.12 26.48
CA PHE A 951 -14.78 -24.08 27.56
C PHE A 951 -14.32 -23.48 28.91
N ASP A 952 -13.13 -22.88 28.96
CA ASP A 952 -12.59 -22.28 30.18
C ASP A 952 -13.48 -21.14 30.70
N ARG A 953 -14.00 -20.30 29.79
CA ARG A 953 -14.95 -19.22 30.12
C ARG A 953 -16.25 -19.78 30.68
N SER A 954 -16.89 -20.70 29.96
CA SER A 954 -18.14 -21.33 30.38
C SER A 954 -17.99 -22.03 31.73
N PHE A 955 -16.87 -22.70 31.96
CA PHE A 955 -16.58 -23.34 33.23
C PHE A 955 -16.36 -22.34 34.37
N ALA A 956 -15.67 -21.22 34.11
CA ALA A 956 -15.48 -20.16 35.09
C ALA A 956 -16.81 -19.48 35.47
N ASP A 957 -17.67 -19.23 34.48
CA ASP A 957 -19.02 -18.67 34.68
C ASP A 957 -19.90 -19.63 35.49
N ALA A 958 -19.81 -20.94 35.22
CA ALA A 958 -20.47 -21.95 36.03
C ALA A 958 -19.99 -21.93 37.49
N GLU A 959 -18.69 -21.89 37.74
CA GLU A 959 -18.15 -21.81 39.10
C GLU A 959 -18.53 -20.50 39.82
N LEU A 960 -18.67 -19.39 39.10
CA LEU A 960 -19.15 -18.12 39.64
C LEU A 960 -20.65 -18.19 39.98
N ALA A 961 -21.49 -18.64 39.06
CA ALA A 961 -22.92 -18.82 39.28
C ALA A 961 -23.20 -19.79 40.44
N LYS A 962 -22.39 -20.86 40.58
CA LYS A 962 -22.43 -21.78 41.72
C LYS A 962 -22.16 -21.09 43.06
N ARG A 963 -21.21 -20.14 43.10
CA ARG A 963 -20.90 -19.35 44.31
C ARG A 963 -22.02 -18.37 44.64
N GLU A 964 -22.63 -17.78 43.61
CA GLU A 964 -23.75 -16.84 43.73
C GLU A 964 -25.09 -17.52 43.98
N LYS A 965 -25.14 -18.86 43.86
CA LYS A 965 -26.35 -19.71 43.97
C LYS A 965 -27.41 -19.36 42.91
N ASP A 966 -26.97 -18.90 41.75
CA ASP A 966 -27.80 -18.73 40.56
C ASP A 966 -27.83 -20.05 39.78
N ASN A 967 -28.89 -20.84 40.01
CA ASN A 967 -29.00 -22.17 39.40
C ASN A 967 -29.28 -22.12 37.90
N ASP A 968 -29.94 -21.06 37.42
CA ASP A 968 -30.29 -20.94 36.00
C ASP A 968 -29.04 -20.61 35.18
N SER A 969 -28.25 -19.64 35.64
CA SER A 969 -26.96 -19.32 35.03
C SER A 969 -25.95 -20.46 35.17
N LEU A 970 -25.91 -21.15 36.33
CA LEU A 970 -25.05 -22.32 36.54
C LEU A 970 -25.34 -23.41 35.50
N ARG A 971 -26.63 -23.75 35.32
CA ARG A 971 -27.03 -24.77 34.37
C ARG A 971 -26.69 -24.37 32.94
N ALA A 972 -27.00 -23.13 32.55
CA ALA A 972 -26.71 -22.63 31.21
C ALA A 972 -25.21 -22.67 30.90
N SER A 973 -24.35 -22.22 31.82
CA SER A 973 -22.90 -22.24 31.66
C SER A 973 -22.31 -23.66 31.60
N LEU A 974 -22.85 -24.60 32.39
CA LEU A 974 -22.44 -26.01 32.31
C LEU A 974 -22.88 -26.67 30.99
N GLU A 975 -24.10 -26.39 30.51
CA GLU A 975 -24.59 -26.87 29.22
C GLU A 975 -23.72 -26.33 28.06
N SER A 976 -23.32 -25.05 28.11
CA SER A 976 -22.35 -24.46 27.17
C SER A 976 -20.98 -25.14 27.24
N ALA A 977 -20.41 -25.33 28.43
CA ALA A 977 -19.12 -26.03 28.58
C ALA A 977 -19.19 -27.47 28.03
N HIS A 978 -20.31 -28.16 28.25
CA HIS A 978 -20.53 -29.50 27.72
C HIS A 978 -20.62 -29.51 26.19
N ALA A 979 -21.30 -28.54 25.58
CA ALA A 979 -21.48 -28.47 24.13
C ALA A 979 -20.16 -28.28 23.38
N VAL A 980 -19.20 -27.55 23.97
CA VAL A 980 -17.91 -27.22 23.34
C VAL A 980 -16.92 -28.39 23.37
N TYR A 981 -17.00 -29.26 24.38
CA TYR A 981 -16.08 -30.40 24.53
C TYR A 981 -16.51 -31.60 23.67
N ARG A 982 -15.81 -31.85 22.55
CA ARG A 982 -16.16 -32.94 21.60
C ARG A 982 -15.28 -34.19 21.73
N GLY A 983 -14.14 -34.09 22.41
CA GLY A 983 -13.18 -35.18 22.55
C GLY A 983 -11.92 -34.75 23.30
N GLU A 984 -10.92 -35.63 23.34
CA GLU A 984 -9.64 -35.33 23.98
C GLU A 984 -8.94 -34.12 23.32
N PHE A 985 -8.22 -33.32 24.12
CA PHE A 985 -7.43 -32.22 23.58
C PHE A 985 -6.44 -32.74 22.51
N MET A 986 -6.51 -32.15 21.32
CA MET A 986 -5.77 -32.52 20.12
C MET A 986 -5.79 -34.03 19.87
N GLU A 987 -6.98 -34.60 19.69
CA GLU A 987 -7.20 -36.03 19.54
C GLU A 987 -6.30 -36.63 18.45
N GLY A 988 -5.61 -37.73 18.78
CA GLY A 988 -4.68 -38.41 17.87
C GLY A 988 -3.28 -37.78 17.74
N ILE A 989 -2.99 -36.71 18.49
CA ILE A 989 -1.68 -36.03 18.49
C ILE A 989 -1.01 -36.21 19.86
N TYR A 990 0.14 -36.89 19.92
CA TYR A 990 0.80 -37.27 21.17
C TYR A 990 2.14 -36.55 21.31
N GLU A 991 2.10 -35.23 21.43
CA GLU A 991 3.27 -34.42 21.78
C GLU A 991 3.26 -34.12 23.29
N ASP A 992 4.42 -34.08 23.94
CA ASP A 992 4.54 -33.98 25.40
C ASP A 992 3.79 -32.77 25.98
N TRP A 993 3.84 -31.61 25.31
CA TRP A 993 3.15 -30.39 25.75
C TRP A 993 1.61 -30.51 25.67
N ALA A 994 1.09 -31.35 24.77
CA ALA A 994 -0.35 -31.54 24.58
C ALA A 994 -0.93 -32.52 25.61
N GLU A 995 -0.11 -33.44 26.15
CA GLU A 995 -0.53 -34.43 27.14
C GLU A 995 -0.98 -33.78 28.46
N GLU A 996 -0.25 -32.76 28.93
CA GLU A 996 -0.62 -32.01 30.14
C GLU A 996 -1.99 -31.33 29.99
N ARG A 997 -2.21 -30.67 28.85
CA ARG A 997 -3.49 -30.01 28.54
C ARG A 997 -4.63 -31.00 28.37
N ARG A 998 -4.37 -32.15 27.75
CA ARG A 998 -5.35 -33.23 27.61
C ARG A 998 -5.83 -33.74 28.96
N ASN A 999 -4.91 -34.01 29.87
CA ASN A 999 -5.25 -34.44 31.23
C ASN A 999 -6.08 -33.38 31.96
N PHE A 1000 -5.69 -32.10 31.84
CA PHE A 1000 -6.42 -30.98 32.43
C PHE A 1000 -7.87 -30.87 31.93
N TYR A 1001 -8.09 -30.81 30.61
CA TYR A 1001 -9.43 -30.66 30.05
C TYR A 1001 -10.30 -31.90 30.28
N SER A 1002 -9.71 -33.10 30.27
CA SER A 1002 -10.42 -34.34 30.63
C SER A 1002 -10.94 -34.32 32.07
N GLU A 1003 -10.12 -33.86 33.02
CA GLU A 1003 -10.52 -33.73 34.42
C GLU A 1003 -11.64 -32.68 34.61
N GLN A 1004 -11.51 -31.50 33.99
CA GLN A 1004 -12.55 -30.46 34.09
C GLN A 1004 -13.86 -30.92 33.45
N PHE A 1005 -13.82 -31.59 32.31
CA PHE A 1005 -15.03 -32.13 31.68
C PHE A 1005 -15.71 -33.20 32.54
N GLY A 1006 -14.93 -34.02 33.27
CA GLY A 1006 -15.46 -34.93 34.29
C GLY A 1006 -16.23 -34.21 35.40
N ARG A 1007 -15.82 -32.99 35.77
CA ARG A 1007 -16.54 -32.15 36.74
C ARG A 1007 -17.81 -31.55 36.15
N VAL A 1008 -17.79 -31.11 34.88
CA VAL A 1008 -18.97 -30.59 34.17
C VAL A 1008 -20.06 -31.65 34.10
N THR A 1009 -19.70 -32.86 33.63
CA THR A 1009 -20.62 -34.00 33.52
C THR A 1009 -21.15 -34.51 34.86
N SER A 1010 -20.38 -34.34 35.94
CA SER A 1010 -20.86 -34.69 37.29
C SER A 1010 -21.81 -33.66 37.90
N ALA A 1011 -21.81 -32.42 37.38
CA ALA A 1011 -22.58 -31.30 37.90
C ALA A 1011 -23.89 -31.05 37.13
N LEU A 1012 -23.94 -31.43 35.85
CA LEU A 1012 -25.17 -31.55 35.04
C LEU A 1012 -25.99 -32.77 35.46
#